data_AF-N1PQH8-F1
#
_entry.id   AF-N1PQH8-F1
#
_cell.length_a   1.000
_cell.length_b   1.000
_cell.length_c   1.000
_cell.angle_alpha   90.00
_cell.angle_beta   90.00
_cell.angle_gamma   90.00
#
_symmetry.space_group_name_H-M   'P 1'
#
loop_
_entity.id
_entity.type
_entity.pdbx_description
1 polymer ?
#
loop_
_entity_poly.entity_id
_entity_poly.type
_entity_poly.pdbx_seq_one_letter_code
_entity_poly.pdbx_strand_id
1 'polypeptide(L)'
;MAARFDADKLLQRPLYVFDLPEEILYTLQLKTQPTPAPEVEEQPSPNSSPTSSDCDDKQNGGPSKATSCALCGLTFPDLLEQRSHVRSDLHNYNLKQKMRGKKAVGEAEFERLVGQLDESLSGSDSSDSDDDEDDELGAGPKSKESTLRTLLRRQAKITGGDAEDAPSRKRKRGAGKPPLLWFSTPKLPSNTSLGVYRAIFTTSEQDLEEKLVDTIKQKQLAPKPPPNPLQQKKTRQEQEEEGGVPLPASMLQAEKGTSAAGPHYFLCMIGGGHFAGMIVSLTPKLTKKAGVEDRSATVIAHKTFHRYTTRRKQGGSQSANDNAKGNAHSAGSSIRRYNETALTEEVRALLHEWREWIDSSDLIFIRATGVTNRRTLFGPYEAQVLNSRDERIRGFPFSTRRATQSELMRAFVELTRVKVTTVDEEALARQAQEAATAERVKAEAATNGKASTPKPAKLSKEDEEAALHTMQLQALIRRSKAPGVVTYFQSNKLSPDFRFFPAEQNHHAPTSLHLAASSNSPACVTALLIKNGADPSIRNEDGKSAFDIAGDRATRDAFRLARSQLGEDQWPWDAAGVPAALSQAEAELRMAREKQEKAAEDAAEKQRRQAEMERLRKEDADKLTASKEKKFGHGNVLEKPKLTAEERRAEDARGMTDEMRMRLEREKRARAAEERMKRLQGK
;
A
#
# COMPACT_ATOMS: atom_id res chain seq x y z
N MET A 1 -16.24 42.45 26.30
CA MET A 1 -16.70 42.57 24.89
C MET A 1 -15.60 43.00 23.94
N ALA A 2 -14.90 44.13 24.15
CA ALA A 2 -13.89 44.66 23.22
C ALA A 2 -12.90 43.61 22.65
N ALA A 3 -12.24 42.82 23.51
CA ALA A 3 -11.29 41.78 23.07
C ALA A 3 -11.89 40.68 22.16
N ARG A 4 -13.22 40.45 22.18
CA ARG A 4 -13.88 39.55 21.21
C ARG A 4 -14.05 40.21 19.85
N PHE A 5 -14.43 41.50 19.82
CA PHE A 5 -14.55 42.26 18.57
C PHE A 5 -13.21 42.41 17.82
N ASP A 6 -12.10 42.62 18.55
CA ASP A 6 -10.76 42.68 17.93
C ASP A 6 -10.31 41.30 17.43
N ALA A 7 -10.57 40.22 18.19
CA ALA A 7 -10.28 38.85 17.77
C ALA A 7 -11.06 38.45 16.51
N ASP A 8 -12.35 38.78 16.42
CA ASP A 8 -13.18 38.51 15.23
C ASP A 8 -12.66 39.28 14.00
N LYS A 9 -12.18 40.52 14.17
CA LYS A 9 -11.57 41.31 13.10
C LYS A 9 -10.25 40.73 12.59
N LEU A 10 -9.44 40.14 13.47
CA LEU A 10 -8.20 39.43 13.12
C LEU A 10 -8.48 38.07 12.43
N LEU A 11 -9.54 37.37 12.84
CA LEU A 11 -9.92 36.06 12.31
C LEU A 11 -10.87 36.09 11.10
N GLN A 12 -11.46 37.25 10.77
CA GLN A 12 -12.24 37.48 9.54
C GLN A 12 -11.48 37.14 8.25
N ARG A 13 -10.14 37.17 8.28
CA ARG A 13 -9.27 36.90 7.13
C ARG A 13 -8.60 35.53 7.27
N PRO A 14 -8.47 34.72 6.21
CA PRO A 14 -7.68 33.49 6.27
C PRO A 14 -6.20 33.82 6.52
N LEU A 15 -5.70 33.40 7.68
CA LEU A 15 -4.31 33.58 8.09
C LEU A 15 -3.37 32.71 7.23
N TYR A 16 -2.37 33.33 6.60
CA TYR A 16 -1.35 32.69 5.78
C TYR A 16 -0.03 32.65 6.55
N VAL A 17 0.63 31.51 6.64
CA VAL A 17 1.76 31.31 7.58
C VAL A 17 2.95 32.23 7.28
N PHE A 18 3.21 32.55 6.01
CA PHE A 18 4.33 33.42 5.59
C PHE A 18 3.94 34.90 5.45
N ASP A 19 2.72 35.29 5.83
CA ASP A 19 2.24 36.68 5.85
C ASP A 19 1.17 36.78 6.96
N LEU A 20 1.64 36.71 8.21
CA LEU A 20 0.83 36.85 9.41
C LEU A 20 0.73 38.34 9.80
N PRO A 21 -0.43 38.81 10.29
CA PRO A 21 -0.54 40.14 10.87
C PRO A 21 0.48 40.33 12.00
N GLU A 22 1.17 41.47 12.01
CA GLU A 22 2.22 41.80 12.98
C GLU A 22 1.76 41.61 14.43
N GLU A 23 0.51 42.00 14.73
CA GLU A 23 -0.12 41.82 16.04
C GLU A 23 -0.12 40.36 16.54
N ILE A 24 -0.33 39.40 15.63
CA ILE A 24 -0.27 37.97 15.95
C ILE A 24 1.18 37.50 16.00
N LEU A 25 2.03 37.99 15.09
CA LEU A 25 3.44 37.60 14.97
C LEU A 25 4.25 37.90 16.24
N TYR A 26 4.07 39.09 16.83
CA TYR A 26 4.76 39.49 18.06
C TYR A 26 4.24 38.81 19.33
N THR A 27 2.99 38.33 19.30
CA THR A 27 2.30 37.78 20.48
C THR A 27 2.17 36.25 20.47
N LEU A 28 2.73 35.59 19.45
CA LEU A 28 2.68 34.14 19.26
C LEU A 28 3.50 33.40 20.33
N GLN A 29 2.90 32.42 21.00
CA GLN A 29 3.54 31.53 21.97
C GLN A 29 3.27 30.07 21.60
N LEU A 30 4.23 29.18 21.80
CA LEU A 30 4.06 27.75 21.54
C LEU A 30 3.25 27.10 22.68
N LYS A 31 2.14 26.42 22.37
CA LYS A 31 1.37 25.63 23.34
C LYS A 31 1.96 24.23 23.39
N THR A 32 2.76 23.95 24.42
CA THR A 32 3.34 22.62 24.66
C THR A 32 2.23 21.58 24.80
N GLN A 33 2.13 20.67 23.83
CA GLN A 33 1.23 19.53 23.93
C GLN A 33 1.81 18.53 24.93
N PRO A 34 1.02 18.03 25.91
CA PRO A 34 1.43 16.88 26.71
C PRO A 34 1.49 15.67 25.78
N THR A 35 2.70 15.37 25.30
CA THR A 35 2.97 14.09 24.65
C THR A 35 2.98 13.05 25.77
N PRO A 36 2.25 11.92 25.68
CA PRO A 36 2.44 10.83 26.62
C PRO A 36 3.91 10.42 26.53
N ALA A 37 4.64 10.58 27.64
CA ALA A 37 6.06 10.27 27.68
C ALA A 37 6.26 8.79 27.33
N PRO A 38 7.30 8.42 26.57
CA PRO A 38 7.74 7.03 26.57
C PRO A 38 8.07 6.66 28.01
N GLU A 39 7.62 5.49 28.45
CA GLU A 39 7.94 4.96 29.78
C GLU A 39 9.45 4.98 29.96
N VAL A 40 9.92 5.73 30.96
CA VAL A 40 11.32 5.78 31.32
C VAL A 40 11.64 4.46 32.01
N GLU A 41 12.34 3.55 31.33
CA GLU A 41 12.97 2.42 31.99
C GLU A 41 13.91 2.95 33.08
N GLU A 42 13.57 2.68 34.34
CA GLU A 42 14.44 2.99 35.46
C GLU A 42 15.75 2.22 35.32
N GLN A 43 16.85 2.93 35.05
CA GLN A 43 18.19 2.39 35.22
C GLN A 43 18.54 2.42 36.72
N PRO A 44 18.77 1.27 37.38
CA PRO A 44 19.39 1.27 38.70
C PRO A 44 20.86 1.68 38.58
N SER A 45 21.20 2.84 39.13
CA SER A 45 22.55 3.35 39.27
C SER A 45 23.30 2.65 40.44
N PRO A 46 24.65 2.70 40.48
CA PRO A 46 25.45 1.68 41.18
C PRO A 46 25.77 2.03 42.63
N ASN A 47 26.03 1.02 43.47
CA ASN A 47 26.99 1.20 44.57
C ASN A 47 27.66 -0.09 45.11
N SER A 48 28.98 0.02 45.27
CA SER A 48 29.85 -0.57 46.33
C SER A 48 29.62 -2.01 46.85
N SER A 49 30.40 -2.95 46.28
CA SER A 49 31.37 -3.85 46.96
C SER A 49 31.25 -4.22 48.46
N PRO A 50 31.55 -5.48 48.80
CA PRO A 50 32.31 -5.85 50.00
C PRO A 50 33.79 -6.17 49.69
N THR A 51 34.68 -5.78 50.59
CA THR A 51 36.13 -6.05 50.57
C THR A 51 36.54 -6.97 51.72
N SER A 52 37.23 -8.07 51.41
CA SER A 52 38.28 -8.72 52.22
C SER A 52 38.87 -9.88 51.40
N SER A 53 40.10 -9.84 50.90
CA SER A 53 41.39 -10.00 51.61
C SER A 53 41.53 -11.34 52.35
N ASP A 54 42.23 -12.33 51.74
CA ASP A 54 43.52 -12.75 52.29
C ASP A 54 44.41 -13.57 51.32
N CYS A 55 45.71 -13.54 51.64
CA CYS A 55 46.92 -14.34 51.34
C CYS A 55 47.14 -15.26 50.09
N ASP A 56 48.37 -15.08 49.59
CA ASP A 56 49.40 -16.03 49.13
C ASP A 56 49.27 -17.05 47.97
N ASP A 57 50.28 -16.90 47.10
CA ASP A 57 50.95 -17.82 46.19
C ASP A 57 50.74 -19.34 46.36
N LYS A 58 50.32 -20.01 45.26
CA LYS A 58 51.08 -21.12 44.66
C LYS A 58 50.61 -21.52 43.26
N GLN A 59 51.55 -22.06 42.50
CA GLN A 59 51.41 -22.47 41.10
C GLN A 59 50.47 -23.67 40.90
N ASN A 60 49.56 -23.58 39.92
CA ASN A 60 49.38 -24.67 38.95
C ASN A 60 48.74 -24.19 37.64
N GLY A 61 49.11 -24.79 36.51
CA GLY A 61 48.80 -24.27 35.17
C GLY A 61 47.38 -24.58 34.67
N GLY A 62 46.73 -23.60 34.03
CA GLY A 62 45.50 -23.73 33.25
C GLY A 62 45.47 -22.66 32.14
N PRO A 63 44.89 -22.93 30.95
CA PRO A 63 45.19 -22.16 29.75
C PRO A 63 44.68 -20.72 29.78
N SER A 64 45.45 -19.87 29.10
CA SER A 64 45.26 -18.42 29.00
C SER A 64 43.89 -18.00 28.45
N LYS A 65 43.47 -16.76 28.76
CA LYS A 65 42.25 -16.08 28.25
C LYS A 65 42.07 -16.09 26.72
N ALA A 66 43.07 -16.54 25.97
CA ALA A 66 43.01 -16.70 24.52
C ALA A 66 42.14 -17.89 24.06
N THR A 67 41.82 -18.89 24.90
CA THR A 67 41.09 -20.10 24.48
C THR A 67 39.59 -20.14 24.90
N SER A 68 38.95 -19.00 25.20
CA SER A 68 37.50 -18.97 25.49
C SER A 68 36.70 -18.14 24.49
N CYS A 69 35.39 -18.37 24.42
CA CYS A 69 34.47 -17.67 23.52
C CYS A 69 33.45 -16.83 24.31
N ALA A 70 33.67 -15.51 24.39
CA ALA A 70 32.79 -14.59 25.13
C ALA A 70 31.36 -14.45 24.56
N LEU A 71 31.08 -14.99 23.36
CA LEU A 71 29.73 -15.01 22.79
C LEU A 71 28.90 -16.24 23.20
N CYS A 72 29.56 -17.36 23.48
CA CYS A 72 28.90 -18.62 23.84
C CYS A 72 29.17 -19.05 25.30
N GLY A 73 30.09 -18.39 26.00
CA GLY A 73 30.46 -18.72 27.39
C GLY A 73 31.29 -20.00 27.52
N LEU A 74 31.80 -20.55 26.41
CA LEU A 74 32.55 -21.80 26.38
C LEU A 74 34.06 -21.55 26.50
N THR A 75 34.75 -22.44 27.21
CA THR A 75 36.22 -22.45 27.38
C THR A 75 36.78 -23.71 26.73
N PHE A 76 37.81 -23.56 25.91
CA PHE A 76 38.44 -24.64 25.16
C PHE A 76 39.84 -24.95 25.71
N PRO A 77 40.28 -26.21 25.67
CA PRO A 77 41.64 -26.61 26.03
C PRO A 77 42.69 -26.10 25.02
N ASP A 78 42.33 -25.94 23.74
CA ASP A 78 43.26 -25.52 22.68
C ASP A 78 42.67 -24.46 21.72
N LEU A 79 43.56 -23.68 21.08
CA LEU A 79 43.25 -22.66 20.09
C LEU A 79 42.68 -23.25 18.79
N LEU A 80 43.01 -24.51 18.47
CA LEU A 80 42.50 -25.19 17.28
C LEU A 80 41.00 -25.52 17.45
N GLU A 81 40.59 -25.93 18.65
CA GLU A 81 39.18 -26.14 19.03
C GLU A 81 38.41 -24.82 19.14
N GLN A 82 39.00 -23.76 19.68
CA GLN A 82 38.35 -22.44 19.65
C GLN A 82 38.09 -21.98 18.20
N ARG A 83 39.03 -22.22 17.27
CA ARG A 83 38.86 -21.90 15.84
C ARG A 83 37.83 -22.79 15.14
N SER A 84 37.67 -24.05 15.55
CA SER A 84 36.58 -24.91 15.04
C SER A 84 35.23 -24.48 15.62
N HIS A 85 35.16 -24.13 16.91
CA HIS A 85 33.96 -23.59 17.55
C HIS A 85 33.47 -22.30 16.90
N VAL A 86 34.34 -21.33 16.59
CA VAL A 86 33.92 -20.08 15.91
C VAL A 86 33.33 -20.35 14.51
N ARG A 87 33.68 -21.49 13.88
CA ARG A 87 33.10 -21.97 12.61
C ARG A 87 31.89 -22.90 12.80
N SER A 88 31.54 -23.26 14.04
CA SER A 88 30.44 -24.17 14.36
C SER A 88 29.07 -23.51 14.21
N ASP A 89 28.05 -24.32 13.97
CA ASP A 89 26.68 -23.86 13.82
C ASP A 89 26.11 -23.30 15.13
N LEU A 90 26.55 -23.79 16.29
CA LEU A 90 26.24 -23.24 17.61
C LEU A 90 26.72 -21.79 17.75
N HIS A 91 27.95 -21.49 17.34
CA HIS A 91 28.50 -20.12 17.39
C HIS A 91 27.75 -19.19 16.44
N ASN A 92 27.53 -19.63 15.20
CA ASN A 92 26.79 -18.87 14.19
C ASN A 92 25.32 -18.61 14.59
N TYR A 93 24.69 -19.58 15.26
CA TYR A 93 23.34 -19.45 15.82
C TYR A 93 23.29 -18.46 16.99
N ASN A 94 24.21 -18.58 17.95
CA ASN A 94 24.30 -17.66 19.09
C ASN A 94 24.66 -16.22 18.69
N LEU A 95 25.53 -16.05 17.69
CA LEU A 95 25.81 -14.75 17.08
C LEU A 95 24.52 -14.13 16.47
N LYS A 96 23.72 -14.92 15.75
CA LYS A 96 22.44 -14.47 15.16
C LYS A 96 21.36 -14.22 16.23
N GLN A 97 21.32 -14.98 17.34
CA GLN A 97 20.45 -14.71 18.50
C GLN A 97 20.82 -13.37 19.17
N LYS A 98 22.12 -13.12 19.41
CA LYS A 98 22.61 -11.87 20.02
C LYS A 98 22.32 -10.66 19.14
N MET A 99 22.49 -10.78 17.81
CA MET A 99 22.10 -9.74 16.84
C MET A 99 20.58 -9.49 16.77
N ARG A 100 19.76 -10.41 17.32
CA ARG A 100 18.30 -10.28 17.50
C ARG A 100 17.90 -9.92 18.94
N GLY A 101 18.85 -9.61 19.82
CA GLY A 101 18.60 -9.26 21.23
C GLY A 101 18.16 -10.42 22.12
N LYS A 102 18.34 -11.68 21.69
CA LYS A 102 17.96 -12.89 22.45
C LYS A 102 19.17 -13.48 23.19
N LYS A 103 18.90 -14.18 24.30
CA LYS A 103 19.91 -14.86 25.12
C LYS A 103 20.62 -15.97 24.31
N ALA A 104 21.91 -16.17 24.56
CA ALA A 104 22.66 -17.27 23.98
C ALA A 104 22.18 -18.63 24.54
N VAL A 105 22.21 -19.64 23.69
CA VAL A 105 21.75 -21.01 23.90
C VAL A 105 22.95 -21.94 24.12
N GLY A 106 22.84 -22.85 25.08
CA GLY A 106 23.89 -23.83 25.38
C GLY A 106 23.92 -25.00 24.39
N GLU A 107 25.01 -25.77 24.37
CA GLU A 107 25.22 -26.90 23.45
C GLU A 107 24.09 -27.94 23.51
N ALA A 108 23.78 -28.47 24.70
CA ALA A 108 22.70 -29.45 24.90
C ALA A 108 21.30 -28.90 24.54
N GLU A 109 21.07 -27.59 24.68
CA GLU A 109 19.80 -26.97 24.26
C GLU A 109 19.72 -26.80 22.75
N PHE A 110 20.85 -26.53 22.09
CA PHE A 110 20.98 -26.48 20.64
C PHE A 110 20.80 -27.87 20.00
N GLU A 111 21.41 -28.92 20.54
CA GLU A 111 21.20 -30.30 20.08
C GLU A 111 19.73 -30.71 20.18
N ARG A 112 19.06 -30.38 21.29
CA ARG A 112 17.62 -30.62 21.45
C ARG A 112 16.77 -29.86 20.42
N LEU A 113 17.15 -28.63 20.07
CA LEU A 113 16.49 -27.83 19.03
C LEU A 113 16.69 -28.43 17.63
N VAL A 114 17.86 -29.02 17.35
CA VAL A 114 18.16 -29.73 16.10
C VAL A 114 17.37 -31.04 16.01
N GLY A 115 17.38 -31.88 17.06
CA GLY A 115 16.65 -33.15 17.06
C GLY A 115 15.14 -32.99 16.83
N GLN A 116 14.52 -31.98 17.47
CA GLN A 116 13.10 -31.63 17.25
C GLN A 116 12.80 -31.14 15.82
N LEU A 117 13.82 -30.75 15.05
CA LEU A 117 13.66 -30.34 13.66
C LEU A 117 13.62 -31.54 12.73
N ASP A 118 14.50 -32.52 12.93
CA ASP A 118 14.57 -33.74 12.11
C ASP A 118 13.31 -34.61 12.30
N GLU A 119 12.81 -34.73 13.53
CA GLU A 119 11.51 -35.36 13.83
C GLU A 119 10.33 -34.68 13.09
N SER A 120 10.46 -33.39 12.77
CA SER A 120 9.43 -32.62 12.07
C SER A 120 9.61 -32.57 10.54
N LEU A 121 10.77 -33.01 10.03
CA LEU A 121 11.09 -33.00 8.59
C LEU A 121 10.74 -34.33 7.89
N SER A 122 10.60 -35.43 8.63
CA SER A 122 10.18 -36.72 8.08
C SER A 122 8.66 -36.83 7.81
N GLY A 123 7.90 -35.74 7.99
CA GLY A 123 6.44 -35.71 7.96
C GLY A 123 5.84 -34.77 6.91
N SER A 124 6.09 -35.05 5.63
CA SER A 124 5.38 -34.47 4.48
C SER A 124 5.45 -32.95 4.27
N ASP A 125 6.42 -32.49 3.48
CA ASP A 125 6.22 -31.33 2.60
C ASP A 125 6.68 -31.69 1.19
N SER A 126 5.86 -31.35 0.17
CA SER A 126 5.99 -31.87 -1.19
C SER A 126 6.10 -30.73 -2.18
N SER A 127 7.20 -30.75 -2.95
CA SER A 127 7.49 -29.92 -4.13
C SER A 127 7.33 -28.41 -3.94
N ASP A 128 8.46 -27.75 -3.67
CA ASP A 128 8.73 -26.41 -4.21
C ASP A 128 10.01 -26.53 -5.06
N SER A 129 10.00 -25.95 -6.27
CA SER A 129 10.99 -26.23 -7.32
C SER A 129 11.58 -24.94 -7.85
N ASP A 130 12.66 -24.49 -7.22
CA ASP A 130 13.46 -23.35 -7.69
C ASP A 130 14.61 -23.88 -8.57
N ASP A 131 14.43 -23.76 -9.89
CA ASP A 131 15.52 -23.89 -10.87
C ASP A 131 16.26 -22.54 -10.98
N ASP A 132 17.49 -22.47 -10.47
CA ASP A 132 18.48 -21.45 -10.82
C ASP A 132 19.67 -22.15 -11.51
N GLU A 133 19.70 -22.11 -12.85
CA GLU A 133 20.89 -22.45 -13.64
C GLU A 133 21.88 -21.26 -13.60
N ASP A 134 23.04 -21.45 -12.96
CA ASP A 134 24.23 -20.63 -13.22
C ASP A 134 25.51 -21.44 -12.89
N ASP A 135 26.61 -21.06 -13.54
CA ASP A 135 27.64 -21.98 -14.03
C ASP A 135 28.60 -22.64 -13.01
N GLU A 136 29.33 -23.64 -13.52
CA GLU A 136 30.26 -24.55 -12.84
C GLU A 136 31.49 -23.83 -12.21
N LEU A 137 31.81 -24.16 -10.93
CA LEU A 137 33.16 -24.47 -10.39
C LEU A 137 33.24 -24.34 -8.85
N GLY A 138 33.59 -25.44 -8.15
CA GLY A 138 34.06 -25.41 -6.75
C GLY A 138 33.19 -26.15 -5.73
N ALA A 139 33.57 -27.39 -5.39
CA ALA A 139 32.88 -28.20 -4.40
C ALA A 139 33.11 -27.72 -2.95
N GLY A 140 32.03 -27.53 -2.18
CA GLY A 140 32.06 -27.16 -0.75
C GLY A 140 30.69 -27.38 -0.07
N PRO A 141 30.63 -27.64 1.26
CA PRO A 141 29.47 -28.25 1.89
C PRO A 141 28.32 -27.26 2.19
N LYS A 142 27.32 -27.19 1.30
CA LYS A 142 26.14 -26.31 1.43
C LYS A 142 25.05 -26.78 2.42
N SER A 143 25.13 -28.01 2.97
CA SER A 143 24.05 -28.56 3.81
C SER A 143 23.87 -27.87 5.16
N LYS A 144 24.95 -27.37 5.79
CA LYS A 144 24.92 -26.82 7.15
C LYS A 144 24.16 -25.50 7.29
N GLU A 145 24.16 -24.67 6.24
CA GLU A 145 23.46 -23.38 6.28
C GLU A 145 21.93 -23.54 6.23
N SER A 146 21.44 -24.65 5.66
CA SER A 146 20.01 -25.01 5.59
C SER A 146 19.40 -25.16 6.98
N THR A 147 19.96 -26.04 7.81
CA THR A 147 19.44 -26.36 9.15
C THR A 147 19.34 -25.11 10.02
N LEU A 148 20.37 -24.25 9.95
CA LEU A 148 20.46 -23.00 10.70
C LEU A 148 19.43 -21.96 10.23
N ARG A 149 19.16 -21.87 8.91
CA ARG A 149 18.07 -21.04 8.36
C ARG A 149 16.69 -21.53 8.78
N THR A 150 16.47 -22.84 8.80
CA THR A 150 15.18 -23.46 9.16
C THR A 150 14.85 -23.31 10.65
N LEU A 151 15.82 -23.50 11.56
CA LEU A 151 15.67 -23.20 12.99
C LEU A 151 15.26 -21.73 13.22
N LEU A 152 15.92 -20.79 12.53
CA LEU A 152 15.64 -19.36 12.65
C LEU A 152 14.28 -18.95 12.06
N ARG A 153 13.75 -19.68 11.07
CA ARG A 153 12.37 -19.54 10.56
C ARG A 153 11.35 -20.11 11.55
N ARG A 154 11.55 -21.34 12.07
CA ARG A 154 10.63 -21.97 13.04
C ARG A 154 10.51 -21.13 14.32
N GLN A 155 11.62 -20.65 14.88
CA GLN A 155 11.55 -19.83 16.09
C GLN A 155 10.97 -18.42 15.85
N ALA A 156 11.08 -17.88 14.64
CA ALA A 156 10.34 -16.66 14.28
C ALA A 156 8.82 -16.91 14.27
N LYS A 157 8.37 -18.05 13.72
CA LYS A 157 6.96 -18.47 13.62
C LYS A 157 6.32 -18.80 14.98
N ILE A 158 7.11 -19.25 15.96
CA ILE A 158 6.64 -19.49 17.34
C ILE A 158 6.52 -18.17 18.12
N THR A 159 7.43 -17.22 17.93
CA THR A 159 7.41 -15.94 18.68
C THR A 159 6.57 -14.82 18.05
N GLY A 160 5.83 -15.10 16.98
CA GLY A 160 4.92 -14.13 16.37
C GLY A 160 4.05 -14.72 15.25
N GLY A 161 2.74 -14.53 15.37
CA GLY A 161 1.84 -14.64 14.22
C GLY A 161 2.14 -13.53 13.20
N ASP A 162 2.09 -13.88 11.92
CA ASP A 162 2.36 -13.04 10.74
C ASP A 162 3.64 -12.19 10.78
N ALA A 163 4.72 -12.78 10.28
CA ALA A 163 5.92 -12.06 9.84
C ALA A 163 6.43 -12.62 8.50
N GLU A 164 5.87 -12.08 7.41
CA GLU A 164 6.42 -12.14 6.06
C GLU A 164 7.89 -11.65 6.01
N ASP A 165 8.63 -12.23 5.07
CA ASP A 165 9.81 -11.75 4.32
C ASP A 165 10.87 -10.81 4.96
N ALA A 166 12.14 -11.12 4.68
CA ALA A 166 13.32 -10.45 5.23
C ALA A 166 13.80 -9.27 4.32
N PRO A 167 14.78 -8.45 4.74
CA PRO A 167 14.41 -7.18 5.31
C PRO A 167 14.86 -5.97 4.48
N SER A 168 13.90 -5.20 3.96
CA SER A 168 14.12 -3.75 3.83
C SER A 168 13.76 -3.07 5.16
N ARG A 169 14.65 -2.25 5.71
CA ARG A 169 14.48 -1.56 7.01
C ARG A 169 13.36 -0.50 6.95
N LYS A 170 12.10 -0.92 6.91
CA LYS A 170 10.98 -0.09 7.36
C LYS A 170 11.12 0.08 8.87
N ARG A 171 11.73 1.18 9.30
CA ARG A 171 11.55 1.68 10.68
C ARG A 171 10.05 1.70 10.95
N LYS A 172 9.55 0.89 11.90
CA LYS A 172 8.26 1.16 12.53
C LYS A 172 8.40 2.53 13.20
N ARG A 173 8.03 3.60 12.49
CA ARG A 173 7.75 4.88 13.14
C ARG A 173 6.62 4.57 14.12
N GLY A 174 6.83 4.87 15.40
CA GLY A 174 5.75 4.76 16.40
C GLY A 174 4.63 5.74 16.10
N ALA A 175 3.75 5.98 17.07
CA ALA A 175 2.89 7.16 17.03
C ALA A 175 3.79 8.40 16.88
N GLY A 176 3.82 8.98 15.68
CA GLY A 176 4.77 10.05 15.36
C GLY A 176 4.41 11.34 16.10
N LYS A 177 5.38 12.24 16.23
CA LYS A 177 5.10 13.62 16.68
C LYS A 177 3.88 14.17 15.93
N PRO A 178 2.94 14.86 16.62
CA PRO A 178 1.67 15.28 16.03
C PRO A 178 1.88 16.12 14.76
N PRO A 179 0.99 16.01 13.74
CA PRO A 179 1.18 16.68 12.46
C PRO A 179 1.00 18.20 12.54
N LEU A 180 0.32 18.69 13.58
CA LEU A 180 0.06 20.09 13.87
C LEU A 180 0.78 20.52 15.14
N LEU A 181 1.36 21.71 15.10
CA LEU A 181 1.95 22.44 16.21
C LEU A 181 0.98 23.55 16.57
N TRP A 182 0.59 23.63 17.85
CA TRP A 182 -0.38 24.59 18.34
C TRP A 182 0.31 25.79 18.97
N PHE A 183 -0.21 26.97 18.67
CA PHE A 183 0.23 28.24 19.21
C PHE A 183 -0.96 28.95 19.87
N SER A 184 -0.68 29.72 20.92
CA SER A 184 -1.61 30.66 21.53
C SER A 184 -1.13 32.10 21.27
N THR A 185 -2.04 33.05 21.41
CA THR A 185 -1.71 34.47 21.51
C THR A 185 -2.63 35.13 22.54
N PRO A 186 -2.12 35.97 23.45
CA PRO A 186 -2.94 36.75 24.39
C PRO A 186 -3.98 37.68 23.75
N LYS A 187 -3.92 37.91 22.43
CA LYS A 187 -4.88 38.74 21.68
C LYS A 187 -6.12 37.97 21.23
N LEU A 188 -6.05 36.64 21.17
CA LEU A 188 -7.22 35.78 20.96
C LEU A 188 -7.71 35.27 22.34
N PRO A 189 -8.99 34.94 22.50
CA PRO A 189 -9.46 34.33 23.75
C PRO A 189 -8.75 32.99 24.00
N SER A 190 -8.50 32.65 25.27
CA SER A 190 -7.67 31.50 25.68
C SER A 190 -8.12 30.16 25.12
N ASN A 191 -9.41 30.01 24.85
CA ASN A 191 -9.99 28.83 24.19
C ASN A 191 -9.60 28.70 22.70
N THR A 192 -9.01 29.73 22.07
CA THR A 192 -8.60 29.69 20.65
C THR A 192 -7.13 29.34 20.48
N SER A 193 -6.87 28.23 19.79
CA SER A 193 -5.52 27.78 19.41
C SER A 193 -5.29 27.86 17.90
N LEU A 194 -4.07 28.26 17.51
CA LEU A 194 -3.61 28.39 16.12
C LEU A 194 -2.72 27.21 15.74
N GLY A 195 -3.18 26.36 14.82
CA GLY A 195 -2.48 25.16 14.36
C GLY A 195 -1.70 25.40 13.07
N VAL A 196 -0.41 25.04 13.07
CA VAL A 196 0.49 25.11 11.90
C VAL A 196 1.06 23.72 11.64
N TYR A 197 1.12 23.28 10.38
CA TYR A 197 1.64 21.95 10.05
C TYR A 197 3.14 21.83 10.32
N ARG A 198 3.56 20.83 11.11
CA ARG A 198 4.98 20.53 11.39
C ARG A 198 5.79 20.31 10.10
N ALA A 199 5.14 19.87 9.03
CA ALA A 199 5.77 19.55 7.75
C ALA A 199 6.31 20.75 6.95
N ILE A 200 5.99 22.01 7.31
CA ILE A 200 6.52 23.22 6.65
C ILE A 200 7.89 23.66 7.19
N PHE A 201 8.33 23.05 8.29
CA PHE A 201 9.63 23.31 8.92
C PHE A 201 10.66 22.26 8.46
N THR A 202 11.94 22.64 8.39
CA THR A 202 13.04 21.72 8.09
C THR A 202 13.27 20.72 9.24
N THR A 203 14.06 19.67 9.04
CA THR A 203 14.35 18.68 10.10
C THR A 203 15.00 19.35 11.31
N SER A 204 15.95 20.26 11.09
CA SER A 204 16.68 20.97 12.14
C SER A 204 15.82 21.99 12.90
N GLU A 205 14.95 22.72 12.20
CA GLU A 205 13.95 23.61 12.82
C GLU A 205 12.95 22.82 13.68
N GLN A 206 12.58 21.61 13.22
CA GLN A 206 11.65 20.72 13.90
C GLN A 206 12.17 20.14 15.22
N ASP A 207 13.49 20.06 15.40
CA ASP A 207 14.11 19.53 16.62
C ASP A 207 14.43 20.64 17.64
N LEU A 208 14.52 21.90 17.20
CA LEU A 208 14.67 23.10 18.02
C LEU A 208 13.31 23.73 18.36
N GLU A 209 12.43 22.96 19.01
CA GLU A 209 11.03 23.36 19.25
C GLU A 209 10.89 24.70 20.01
N GLU A 210 11.85 25.04 20.88
CA GLU A 210 11.91 26.34 21.60
C GLU A 210 12.05 27.56 20.67
N LYS A 211 12.75 27.41 19.53
CA LYS A 211 13.06 28.51 18.59
C LYS A 211 12.05 28.63 17.44
N LEU A 212 11.01 27.81 17.46
CA LEU A 212 10.04 27.71 16.37
C LEU A 212 9.27 29.01 16.12
N VAL A 213 8.97 29.77 17.17
CA VAL A 213 8.33 31.09 17.06
C VAL A 213 9.21 32.06 16.27
N ASP A 214 10.52 32.06 16.54
CA ASP A 214 11.47 32.93 15.83
C ASP A 214 11.72 32.44 14.39
N THR A 215 11.67 31.12 14.16
CA THR A 215 11.63 30.55 12.81
C THR A 215 10.41 31.05 12.01
N ILE A 216 9.23 31.15 12.62
CA ILE A 216 8.03 31.73 11.97
C ILE A 216 8.25 33.21 11.66
N LYS A 217 8.82 33.99 12.58
CA LYS A 217 9.16 35.41 12.35
C LYS A 217 10.15 35.59 11.19
N GLN A 218 11.18 34.75 11.10
CA GLN A 218 12.17 34.80 10.02
C GLN A 218 11.61 34.39 8.65
N LYS A 219 10.59 33.53 8.60
CA LYS A 219 9.93 33.09 7.36
C LYS A 219 8.80 34.02 6.87
N GLN A 220 8.63 35.21 7.45
CA GLN A 220 7.65 36.18 6.94
C GLN A 220 8.14 36.81 5.62
N LEU A 221 7.23 36.95 4.66
CA LEU A 221 7.50 37.43 3.31
C LEU A 221 6.58 38.60 2.98
N ALA A 222 7.18 39.72 2.56
CA ALA A 222 6.40 40.88 2.10
C ALA A 222 5.51 40.48 0.89
N PRO A 223 4.20 40.79 0.91
CA PRO A 223 3.32 40.47 -0.21
C PRO A 223 3.68 41.30 -1.45
N LYS A 224 3.53 40.69 -2.63
CA LYS A 224 3.76 41.41 -3.89
C LYS A 224 2.55 42.30 -4.21
N PRO A 225 2.75 43.59 -4.57
CA PRO A 225 1.65 44.46 -4.97
C PRO A 225 0.97 43.93 -6.26
N PRO A 226 -0.32 44.23 -6.47
CA PRO A 226 -1.02 43.80 -7.68
C PRO A 226 -0.40 44.45 -8.93
N PRO A 227 -0.32 43.73 -10.07
CA PRO A 227 0.25 44.29 -11.29
C PRO A 227 -0.60 45.45 -11.83
N ASN A 228 0.07 46.49 -12.33
CA ASN A 228 -0.57 47.72 -12.80
C ASN A 228 -1.66 47.44 -13.87
N PRO A 229 -2.74 48.24 -13.95
CA PRO A 229 -3.85 48.02 -14.90
C PRO A 229 -3.42 47.90 -16.36
N LEU A 230 -2.34 48.59 -16.77
CA LEU A 230 -1.75 48.50 -18.10
C LEU A 230 -1.17 47.12 -18.41
N GLN A 231 -0.55 46.45 -17.42
CA GLN A 231 -0.04 45.09 -17.58
C GLN A 231 -1.20 44.08 -17.68
N GLN A 232 -2.24 44.23 -16.84
CA GLN A 232 -3.44 43.39 -16.92
C GLN A 232 -4.14 43.52 -18.28
N LYS A 233 -4.18 44.74 -18.85
CA LYS A 233 -4.77 44.96 -20.18
C LYS A 233 -3.94 44.29 -21.28
N LYS A 234 -2.60 44.35 -21.19
CA LYS A 234 -1.69 43.70 -22.15
C LYS A 234 -1.82 42.17 -22.12
N THR A 235 -1.76 41.56 -20.92
CA THR A 235 -1.94 40.10 -20.76
C THR A 235 -3.33 39.62 -21.19
N ARG A 236 -4.34 40.50 -21.22
CA ARG A 236 -5.70 40.18 -21.66
C ARG A 236 -5.87 40.31 -23.17
N GLN A 237 -5.23 41.28 -23.82
CA GLN A 237 -5.18 41.36 -25.29
C GLN A 237 -4.35 40.22 -25.89
N GLU A 238 -3.20 39.88 -25.30
CA GLU A 238 -2.38 38.72 -25.67
C GLU A 238 -3.12 37.37 -25.51
N GLN A 239 -4.21 37.32 -24.74
CA GLN A 239 -5.08 36.14 -24.59
C GLN A 239 -6.27 36.09 -25.57
N GLU A 240 -6.56 37.18 -26.28
CA GLU A 240 -7.72 37.28 -27.19
C GLU A 240 -7.32 37.14 -28.68
N GLU A 241 -6.06 37.39 -29.05
CA GLU A 241 -5.58 37.30 -30.45
C GLU A 241 -4.94 35.93 -30.83
N GLU A 242 -4.42 35.14 -29.89
CA GLU A 242 -3.70 33.89 -30.21
C GLU A 242 -4.50 32.62 -29.83
N GLY A 243 -5.10 31.98 -30.82
CA GLY A 243 -5.91 30.75 -30.68
C GLY A 243 -5.12 29.47 -30.39
N GLY A 244 -4.15 29.51 -29.48
CA GLY A 244 -3.30 28.40 -29.05
C GLY A 244 -3.32 28.17 -27.54
N VAL A 245 -2.86 26.99 -27.08
CA VAL A 245 -2.72 26.72 -25.63
C VAL A 245 -1.57 27.59 -25.09
N PRO A 246 -1.83 28.53 -24.16
CA PRO A 246 -0.80 29.49 -23.75
C PRO A 246 0.27 28.83 -22.88
N LEU A 247 1.52 28.94 -23.32
CA LEU A 247 2.67 28.75 -22.43
C LEU A 247 2.73 29.95 -21.47
N PRO A 248 2.92 29.75 -20.16
CA PRO A 248 2.92 30.85 -19.22
C PRO A 248 4.13 31.76 -19.46
N ALA A 249 3.96 33.08 -19.27
CA ALA A 249 5.01 34.08 -19.43
C ALA A 249 6.25 33.88 -18.52
N SER A 250 6.22 32.92 -17.59
CA SER A 250 7.38 32.43 -16.85
C SER A 250 8.39 31.63 -17.70
N MET A 251 8.04 31.22 -18.92
CA MET A 251 8.92 30.47 -19.84
C MET A 251 9.82 31.36 -20.72
N LEU A 252 9.58 32.68 -20.79
CA LEU A 252 10.22 33.56 -21.79
C LEU A 252 11.32 34.49 -21.24
N GLN A 253 11.50 34.59 -19.91
CA GLN A 253 12.48 35.51 -19.32
C GLN A 253 13.19 34.86 -18.12
N ALA A 254 14.25 34.10 -18.41
CA ALA A 254 15.20 33.60 -17.43
C ALA A 254 16.27 34.65 -17.03
N GLU A 255 16.09 35.92 -17.40
CA GLU A 255 17.04 36.99 -17.11
C GLU A 255 16.53 37.96 -16.03
N LYS A 256 17.19 37.90 -14.86
CA LYS A 256 17.31 38.96 -13.84
C LYS A 256 16.06 39.83 -13.58
N GLY A 257 15.16 39.35 -12.72
CA GLY A 257 14.41 40.23 -11.81
C GLY A 257 12.89 40.02 -11.69
N THR A 258 12.28 39.10 -12.45
CA THR A 258 10.81 38.99 -12.52
C THR A 258 10.27 37.67 -12.00
N SER A 259 9.39 37.73 -10.98
CA SER A 259 8.57 36.65 -10.39
C SER A 259 9.27 35.40 -9.79
N ALA A 260 10.38 34.94 -10.35
CA ALA A 260 11.07 33.67 -10.10
C ALA A 260 11.95 33.64 -8.84
N ALA A 261 12.59 34.76 -8.49
CA ALA A 261 13.68 34.83 -7.51
C ALA A 261 13.20 34.81 -6.03
N GLY A 262 12.09 34.13 -5.73
CA GLY A 262 11.55 34.01 -4.37
C GLY A 262 11.56 32.57 -3.87
N PRO A 263 11.46 32.36 -2.54
CA PRO A 263 11.32 31.03 -1.96
C PRO A 263 10.08 30.33 -2.52
N HIS A 264 10.21 29.05 -2.83
CA HIS A 264 9.21 28.27 -3.53
C HIS A 264 9.25 26.79 -3.15
N TYR A 265 8.08 26.15 -3.23
CA TYR A 265 7.91 24.72 -2.97
C TYR A 265 7.63 23.96 -4.27
N PHE A 266 8.18 22.76 -4.36
CA PHE A 266 7.82 21.78 -5.38
C PHE A 266 6.81 20.78 -4.81
N LEU A 267 5.66 20.66 -5.45
CA LEU A 267 4.58 19.75 -5.05
C LEU A 267 4.33 18.73 -6.18
N CYS A 268 4.41 17.44 -5.85
CA CYS A 268 4.27 16.35 -6.80
C CYS A 268 3.34 15.25 -6.26
N MET A 269 2.37 14.84 -7.07
CA MET A 269 1.48 13.72 -6.80
C MET A 269 1.44 12.75 -7.97
N ILE A 270 1.73 11.47 -7.72
CA ILE A 270 1.65 10.40 -8.71
C ILE A 270 0.87 9.19 -8.15
N GLY A 271 -0.10 8.71 -8.92
CA GLY A 271 -0.90 7.54 -8.55
C GLY A 271 -2.02 7.21 -9.53
N GLY A 272 -2.26 5.92 -9.75
CA GLY A 272 -3.37 5.41 -10.57
C GLY A 272 -3.35 5.85 -12.04
N GLY A 273 -2.17 6.16 -12.59
CA GLY A 273 -2.02 6.67 -13.95
C GLY A 273 -2.25 8.18 -14.08
N HIS A 274 -2.37 8.91 -12.97
CA HIS A 274 -2.34 10.37 -12.93
C HIS A 274 -1.02 10.85 -12.34
N PHE A 275 -0.45 11.87 -12.97
CA PHE A 275 0.65 12.66 -12.43
C PHE A 275 0.24 14.14 -12.40
N ALA A 276 0.59 14.84 -11.34
CA ALA A 276 0.52 16.28 -11.26
C ALA A 276 1.79 16.79 -10.56
N GLY A 277 2.49 17.74 -11.20
CA GLY A 277 3.62 18.48 -10.65
C GLY A 277 3.34 19.98 -10.69
N MET A 278 3.76 20.72 -9.67
CA MET A 278 3.58 22.16 -9.56
C MET A 278 4.69 22.81 -8.73
N ILE A 279 5.18 23.95 -9.20
CA ILE A 279 6.15 24.80 -8.50
C ILE A 279 5.41 26.08 -8.10
N VAL A 280 5.42 26.42 -6.81
CA VAL A 280 4.61 27.51 -6.23
C VAL A 280 5.51 28.44 -5.41
N SER A 281 5.47 29.74 -5.69
CA SER A 281 6.14 30.74 -4.86
C SER A 281 5.39 30.95 -3.53
N LEU A 282 6.15 31.04 -2.44
CA LEU A 282 5.60 31.36 -1.11
C LEU A 282 5.16 32.81 -0.98
N THR A 283 5.66 33.73 -1.83
CA THR A 283 5.25 35.14 -1.80
C THR A 283 3.77 35.27 -2.21
N PRO A 284 2.86 35.72 -1.33
CA PRO A 284 1.45 35.82 -1.66
C PRO A 284 1.20 36.98 -2.64
N LYS A 285 0.23 36.80 -3.54
CA LYS A 285 -0.37 37.87 -4.35
C LYS A 285 -1.65 38.34 -3.68
N LEU A 286 -1.70 39.61 -3.28
CA LEU A 286 -2.94 40.23 -2.80
C LEU A 286 -3.96 40.31 -3.94
N THR A 287 -5.11 39.68 -3.74
CA THR A 287 -6.28 39.80 -4.63
C THR A 287 -7.47 40.31 -3.83
N LYS A 288 -8.13 41.37 -4.30
CA LYS A 288 -9.33 41.90 -3.64
C LYS A 288 -10.55 41.19 -4.23
N LYS A 289 -11.23 40.37 -3.43
CA LYS A 289 -12.49 39.70 -3.79
C LYS A 289 -13.57 40.11 -2.81
N ALA A 290 -14.68 40.68 -3.32
CA ALA A 290 -15.82 41.11 -2.52
C ALA A 290 -15.45 41.99 -1.30
N GLY A 291 -14.49 42.91 -1.47
CA GLY A 291 -14.01 43.80 -0.40
C GLY A 291 -13.02 43.18 0.59
N VAL A 292 -12.84 41.85 0.58
CA VAL A 292 -11.86 41.14 1.42
C VAL A 292 -10.56 40.93 0.64
N GLU A 293 -9.44 41.14 1.32
CA GLU A 293 -8.10 40.91 0.78
C GLU A 293 -7.74 39.42 0.94
N ASP A 294 -7.80 38.68 -0.17
CA ASP A 294 -7.52 37.25 -0.26
C ASP A 294 -6.09 37.02 -0.79
N ARG A 295 -5.33 36.19 -0.09
CA ARG A 295 -3.92 35.89 -0.37
C ARG A 295 -3.83 34.71 -1.31
N SER A 296 -3.70 35.00 -2.60
CA SER A 296 -3.62 33.97 -3.65
C SER A 296 -2.19 33.45 -3.83
N ALA A 297 -2.07 32.13 -4.02
CA ALA A 297 -0.80 31.46 -4.30
C ALA A 297 -0.32 31.75 -5.74
N THR A 298 0.98 31.97 -5.91
CA THR A 298 1.57 32.18 -7.24
C THR A 298 2.18 30.90 -7.78
N VAL A 299 1.49 30.28 -8.75
CA VAL A 299 2.06 29.17 -9.52
C VAL A 299 3.12 29.70 -10.48
N ILE A 300 4.34 29.16 -10.40
CA ILE A 300 5.46 29.47 -11.31
C ILE A 300 5.36 28.57 -12.55
N ALA A 301 5.18 27.27 -12.33
CA ALA A 301 5.00 26.25 -13.36
C ALA A 301 4.08 25.13 -12.85
N HIS A 302 3.34 24.50 -13.75
CA HIS A 302 2.53 23.32 -13.45
C HIS A 302 2.43 22.41 -14.69
N LYS A 303 2.32 21.10 -14.48
CA LYS A 303 2.14 20.11 -15.55
C LYS A 303 1.37 18.92 -15.00
N THR A 304 0.44 18.37 -15.77
CA THR A 304 -0.36 17.20 -15.38
C THR A 304 -0.41 16.21 -16.53
N PHE A 305 -0.15 14.94 -16.24
CA PHE A 305 -0.24 13.85 -17.21
C PHE A 305 -1.31 12.85 -16.78
N HIS A 306 -1.99 12.24 -17.75
CA HIS A 306 -2.85 11.09 -17.51
C HIS A 306 -2.65 10.03 -18.58
N ARG A 307 -2.33 8.81 -18.13
CA ARG A 307 -2.31 7.59 -18.95
C ARG A 307 -3.11 6.49 -18.24
N TYR A 308 -3.88 5.72 -19.01
CA TYR A 308 -4.68 4.63 -18.45
C TYR A 308 -3.80 3.42 -18.12
N THR A 309 -3.36 3.33 -16.86
CA THR A 309 -2.49 2.25 -16.34
C THR A 309 -3.25 1.23 -15.49
N THR A 310 -4.44 1.55 -14.99
CA THR A 310 -5.20 0.72 -14.05
C THR A 310 -6.33 -0.08 -14.71
N ARG A 311 -6.79 -1.12 -14.01
CA ARG A 311 -7.83 -2.06 -14.48
C ARG A 311 -9.21 -1.59 -13.97
N ARG A 312 -10.16 -1.30 -14.87
CA ARG A 312 -11.55 -0.90 -14.51
C ARG A 312 -12.16 -1.93 -13.53
N LYS A 313 -12.95 -1.44 -12.56
CA LYS A 313 -13.57 -2.20 -11.44
C LYS A 313 -12.61 -2.84 -10.41
N GLN A 314 -11.40 -3.27 -10.79
CA GLN A 314 -10.48 -3.97 -9.88
C GLN A 314 -9.47 -3.04 -9.15
N GLY A 315 -9.11 -1.91 -9.76
CA GLY A 315 -8.07 -1.03 -9.21
C GLY A 315 -6.64 -1.60 -9.33
N GLY A 316 -5.66 -0.85 -8.83
CA GLY A 316 -4.23 -1.20 -8.90
C GLY A 316 -3.55 -0.94 -10.24
N SER A 317 -2.22 -0.79 -10.22
CA SER A 317 -1.37 -0.73 -11.42
C SER A 317 -1.17 -2.12 -12.03
N GLN A 318 -0.94 -2.19 -13.34
CA GLN A 318 -0.76 -3.44 -14.06
C GLN A 318 0.53 -4.14 -13.59
N SER A 319 1.64 -3.41 -13.41
CA SER A 319 2.88 -3.98 -12.87
C SER A 319 2.71 -4.63 -11.49
N ALA A 320 1.88 -4.07 -10.61
CA ALA A 320 1.67 -4.61 -9.27
C ALA A 320 0.83 -5.89 -9.30
N ASN A 321 -0.11 -6.00 -10.24
CA ASN A 321 -0.87 -7.23 -10.46
C ASN A 321 -0.02 -8.30 -11.15
N ASP A 322 0.81 -7.93 -12.13
CA ASP A 322 1.74 -8.87 -12.79
C ASP A 322 2.74 -9.48 -11.78
N ASN A 323 3.24 -8.68 -10.83
CA ASN A 323 4.13 -9.15 -9.76
C ASN A 323 3.42 -9.99 -8.67
N ALA A 324 2.09 -9.96 -8.60
CA ALA A 324 1.32 -10.65 -7.55
C ALA A 324 0.56 -11.89 -8.07
N LYS A 325 0.33 -11.99 -9.39
CA LYS A 325 -0.50 -13.04 -10.01
C LYS A 325 0.10 -13.59 -11.31
N GLY A 326 1.37 -13.31 -11.58
CA GLY A 326 2.03 -13.66 -12.83
C GLY A 326 1.70 -12.69 -13.98
N ASN A 327 2.57 -12.70 -14.99
CA ASN A 327 2.56 -11.74 -16.07
C ASN A 327 1.42 -12.02 -17.06
N ALA A 328 0.38 -11.18 -17.13
CA ALA A 328 -0.75 -11.42 -18.03
C ALA A 328 -0.41 -11.08 -19.50
N HIS A 329 -0.59 -12.00 -20.45
CA HIS A 329 -0.24 -11.80 -21.87
C HIS A 329 -1.39 -11.28 -22.77
N SER A 330 -2.35 -10.55 -22.20
CA SER A 330 -3.47 -9.94 -22.96
C SER A 330 -3.10 -8.61 -23.61
N ALA A 331 -3.72 -8.26 -24.74
CA ALA A 331 -3.55 -6.95 -25.37
C ALA A 331 -3.81 -5.78 -24.38
N GLY A 332 -4.81 -5.92 -23.51
CA GLY A 332 -5.14 -4.92 -22.48
C GLY A 332 -4.14 -4.82 -21.31
N SER A 333 -3.32 -5.84 -21.06
CA SER A 333 -2.19 -5.73 -20.12
C SER A 333 -0.96 -5.14 -20.79
N SER A 334 -0.67 -5.51 -22.04
CA SER A 334 0.43 -4.91 -22.82
C SER A 334 0.27 -3.40 -23.00
N ILE A 335 -0.94 -2.92 -23.36
CA ILE A 335 -1.23 -1.47 -23.48
C ILE A 335 -1.00 -0.74 -22.14
N ARG A 336 -1.35 -1.35 -21.00
CA ARG A 336 -1.12 -0.74 -19.68
C ARG A 336 0.35 -0.72 -19.30
N ARG A 337 1.13 -1.75 -19.61
CA ARG A 337 2.60 -1.73 -19.42
C ARG A 337 3.23 -0.63 -20.25
N TYR A 338 2.87 -0.51 -21.53
CA TYR A 338 3.32 0.59 -22.39
C TYR A 338 2.95 1.96 -21.79
N ASN A 339 1.71 2.13 -21.31
CA ASN A 339 1.28 3.37 -20.65
C ASN A 339 2.01 3.65 -19.32
N GLU A 340 2.41 2.63 -18.55
CA GLU A 340 3.23 2.78 -17.34
C GLU A 340 4.68 3.19 -17.66
N THR A 341 5.24 2.65 -18.75
CA THR A 341 6.57 3.01 -19.26
C THR A 341 6.57 4.44 -19.81
N ALA A 342 5.65 4.77 -20.71
CA ALA A 342 5.52 6.11 -21.28
C ALA A 342 5.25 7.19 -20.20
N LEU A 343 4.43 6.88 -19.18
CA LEU A 343 4.23 7.79 -18.04
C LEU A 343 5.52 7.96 -17.23
N THR A 344 6.35 6.92 -17.11
CA THR A 344 7.64 6.99 -16.40
C THR A 344 8.64 7.85 -17.17
N GLU A 345 8.68 7.75 -18.50
CA GLU A 345 9.51 8.58 -19.38
C GLU A 345 9.07 10.06 -19.34
N GLU A 346 7.78 10.35 -19.51
CA GLU A 346 7.22 11.71 -19.44
C GLU A 346 7.50 12.40 -18.09
N VAL A 347 7.37 11.66 -16.99
CA VAL A 347 7.66 12.18 -15.65
C VAL A 347 9.15 12.43 -15.45
N ARG A 348 10.03 11.56 -15.93
CA ARG A 348 11.49 11.77 -15.83
C ARG A 348 11.98 12.92 -16.69
N ALA A 349 11.47 13.04 -17.92
CA ALA A 349 11.75 14.17 -18.80
C ALA A 349 11.33 15.50 -18.14
N LEU A 350 10.15 15.55 -17.52
CA LEU A 350 9.71 16.73 -16.77
C LEU A 350 10.58 17.04 -15.54
N LEU A 351 10.97 16.02 -14.77
CA LEU A 351 11.85 16.25 -13.61
C LEU A 351 13.20 16.82 -14.05
N HIS A 352 13.73 16.38 -15.20
CA HIS A 352 14.94 16.94 -15.79
C HIS A 352 14.73 18.37 -16.31
N GLU A 353 13.60 18.65 -17.00
CA GLU A 353 13.19 19.99 -17.45
C GLU A 353 13.10 20.98 -16.27
N TRP A 354 12.66 20.52 -15.10
CA TRP A 354 12.49 21.33 -13.89
C TRP A 354 13.63 21.20 -12.88
N ARG A 355 14.77 20.60 -13.26
CA ARG A 355 15.87 20.34 -12.32
C ARG A 355 16.30 21.58 -11.54
N GLU A 356 16.51 22.71 -12.21
CA GLU A 356 16.97 23.95 -11.57
C GLU A 356 15.97 24.47 -10.53
N TRP A 357 14.67 24.36 -10.79
CA TRP A 357 13.60 24.72 -9.86
C TRP A 357 13.43 23.73 -8.70
N ILE A 358 13.71 22.45 -8.94
CA ILE A 358 13.67 21.43 -7.88
C ILE A 358 14.89 21.61 -6.96
N ASP A 359 16.07 21.83 -7.54
CA ASP A 359 17.33 22.06 -6.82
C ASP A 359 17.27 23.35 -6.00
N SER A 360 16.63 24.42 -6.49
CA SER A 360 16.42 25.68 -5.76
C SER A 360 15.20 25.72 -4.81
N SER A 361 14.41 24.65 -4.72
CA SER A 361 13.23 24.62 -3.85
C SER A 361 13.57 24.39 -2.37
N ASP A 362 12.85 25.08 -1.48
CA ASP A 362 13.04 25.00 -0.02
C ASP A 362 12.56 23.64 0.53
N LEU A 363 11.36 23.21 0.09
CA LEU A 363 10.73 21.96 0.49
C LEU A 363 10.03 21.28 -0.69
N ILE A 364 10.08 19.95 -0.65
CA ILE A 364 9.62 19.07 -1.72
C ILE A 364 8.51 18.14 -1.17
N PHE A 365 7.26 18.42 -1.51
CA PHE A 365 6.11 17.62 -1.08
C PHE A 365 5.75 16.56 -2.12
N ILE A 366 6.04 15.30 -1.83
CA ILE A 366 5.83 14.17 -2.74
C ILE A 366 4.81 13.18 -2.19
N ARG A 367 3.81 12.85 -2.99
CA ARG A 367 2.96 11.66 -2.82
C ARG A 367 3.16 10.71 -3.99
N ALA A 368 3.73 9.53 -3.71
CA ALA A 368 3.75 8.41 -4.64
C ALA A 368 3.02 7.21 -4.04
N THR A 369 1.88 6.83 -4.62
CA THR A 369 1.09 5.68 -4.14
C THR A 369 1.56 4.39 -4.80
N GLY A 370 2.07 3.44 -4.02
CA GLY A 370 2.55 2.14 -4.51
C GLY A 370 4.02 2.14 -4.95
N VAL A 371 4.63 0.95 -4.97
CA VAL A 371 6.08 0.78 -5.18
C VAL A 371 6.53 1.24 -6.56
N THR A 372 5.79 0.91 -7.63
CA THR A 372 6.13 1.33 -9.00
C THR A 372 6.27 2.85 -9.13
N ASN A 373 5.28 3.59 -8.65
CA ASN A 373 5.28 5.06 -8.73
C ASN A 373 6.40 5.68 -7.86
N ARG A 374 6.76 5.04 -6.74
CA ARG A 374 7.94 5.45 -5.97
C ARG A 374 9.25 5.18 -6.72
N ARG A 375 9.34 4.07 -7.47
CA ARG A 375 10.48 3.73 -8.33
C ARG A 375 10.59 4.64 -9.56
N THR A 376 9.48 5.14 -10.10
CA THR A 376 9.48 6.16 -11.17
C THR A 376 10.23 7.43 -10.75
N LEU A 377 10.01 7.91 -9.52
CA LEU A 377 10.65 9.12 -8.99
C LEU A 377 12.06 8.87 -8.41
N PHE A 378 12.25 7.79 -7.64
CA PHE A 378 13.42 7.55 -6.79
C PHE A 378 14.26 6.32 -7.14
N GLY A 379 13.86 5.52 -8.13
CA GLY A 379 14.65 4.38 -8.59
C GLY A 379 15.96 4.82 -9.27
N PRO A 380 16.87 3.89 -9.58
CA PRO A 380 18.01 4.20 -10.44
C PRO A 380 17.51 4.53 -11.85
N TYR A 381 17.97 5.65 -12.40
CA TYR A 381 17.84 6.04 -13.81
C TYR A 381 18.86 7.13 -14.17
N GLU A 382 19.15 7.24 -15.47
CA GLU A 382 20.01 8.29 -16.03
C GLU A 382 19.57 9.69 -15.60
N ALA A 383 20.53 10.53 -15.18
CA ALA A 383 20.29 11.89 -14.68
C ALA A 383 19.20 11.97 -13.57
N GLN A 384 19.28 11.11 -12.55
CA GLN A 384 18.37 11.13 -11.40
C GLN A 384 18.36 12.49 -10.68
N VAL A 385 17.21 13.19 -10.75
CA VAL A 385 17.01 14.50 -10.12
C VAL A 385 16.61 14.40 -8.64
N LEU A 386 15.77 13.42 -8.28
CA LEU A 386 15.25 13.28 -6.93
C LEU A 386 15.94 12.13 -6.17
N ASN A 387 16.70 12.48 -5.14
CA ASN A 387 17.35 11.52 -4.23
C ASN A 387 16.43 11.17 -3.05
N SER A 388 16.21 9.87 -2.77
CA SER A 388 15.38 9.45 -1.62
C SER A 388 16.00 9.75 -0.24
N ARG A 389 17.25 10.23 -0.18
CA ARG A 389 17.92 10.71 1.05
C ARG A 389 17.87 12.23 1.24
N ASP A 390 17.27 12.98 0.32
CA ASP A 390 17.13 14.45 0.44
C ASP A 390 16.19 14.81 1.62
N GLU A 391 16.72 15.60 2.56
CA GLU A 391 15.98 16.03 3.76
C GLU A 391 14.86 17.02 3.48
N ARG A 392 14.81 17.68 2.32
CA ARG A 392 13.71 18.56 1.92
C ARG A 392 12.45 17.78 1.57
N ILE A 393 12.56 16.47 1.34
CA ILE A 393 11.45 15.64 0.92
C ILE A 393 10.51 15.33 2.08
N ARG A 394 9.23 15.62 1.86
CA ARG A 394 8.13 15.47 2.82
C ARG A 394 6.94 14.77 2.15
N GLY A 395 6.16 14.06 2.95
CA GLY A 395 4.82 13.61 2.56
C GLY A 395 3.78 14.65 2.97
N PHE A 396 2.61 14.63 2.33
CA PHE A 396 1.47 15.46 2.75
C PHE A 396 0.95 14.98 4.12
N PRO A 397 0.77 15.86 5.12
CA PRO A 397 0.35 15.51 6.48
C PRO A 397 -1.17 15.31 6.63
N PHE A 398 -1.90 15.22 5.52
CA PHE A 398 -3.36 15.08 5.46
C PHE A 398 -3.77 14.24 4.25
N SER A 399 -5.04 13.85 4.19
CA SER A 399 -5.60 13.07 3.07
C SER A 399 -5.71 13.91 1.79
N THR A 400 -5.11 13.39 0.72
CA THR A 400 -5.11 14.00 -0.62
C THR A 400 -5.95 13.19 -1.60
N ARG A 401 -6.63 13.86 -2.53
CA ARG A 401 -7.47 13.28 -3.57
C ARG A 401 -6.65 12.82 -4.79
N ARG A 402 -7.31 12.60 -5.94
CA ARG A 402 -6.68 12.26 -7.23
C ARG A 402 -5.64 13.33 -7.61
N ALA A 403 -4.54 12.92 -8.24
CA ALA A 403 -3.50 13.86 -8.67
C ALA A 403 -4.03 14.75 -9.82
N THR A 404 -4.32 16.01 -9.50
CA THR A 404 -4.73 17.07 -10.43
C THR A 404 -4.12 18.40 -9.97
N GLN A 405 -4.04 19.40 -10.86
CA GLN A 405 -3.62 20.76 -10.50
C GLN A 405 -4.51 21.35 -9.38
N SER A 406 -5.83 21.14 -9.45
CA SER A 406 -6.77 21.61 -8.43
C SER A 406 -6.52 20.98 -7.05
N GLU A 407 -6.10 19.71 -6.99
CA GLU A 407 -5.74 19.06 -5.73
C GLU A 407 -4.36 19.53 -5.21
N LEU A 408 -3.39 19.81 -6.09
CA LEU A 408 -2.13 20.44 -5.68
C LEU A 408 -2.38 21.85 -5.11
N MET A 409 -3.25 22.65 -5.73
CA MET A 409 -3.63 23.97 -5.24
C MET A 409 -4.38 23.88 -3.89
N ARG A 410 -5.32 22.93 -3.75
CA ARG A 410 -5.97 22.65 -2.46
C ARG A 410 -4.95 22.27 -1.39
N ALA A 411 -4.01 21.39 -1.72
CA ALA A 411 -2.98 20.93 -0.79
C ALA A 411 -2.00 22.04 -0.40
N PHE A 412 -1.63 22.93 -1.32
CA PHE A 412 -0.83 24.12 -1.01
C PHE A 412 -1.58 25.03 -0.03
N VAL A 413 -2.81 25.43 -0.35
CA VAL A 413 -3.63 26.28 0.53
C VAL A 413 -3.85 25.63 1.91
N GLU A 414 -4.03 24.32 1.96
CA GLU A 414 -4.16 23.57 3.22
C GLU A 414 -2.86 23.57 4.04
N LEU A 415 -1.70 23.38 3.41
CA LEU A 415 -0.38 23.43 4.08
C LEU A 415 -0.05 24.82 4.64
N THR A 416 -0.38 25.88 3.90
CA THR A 416 0.08 27.25 4.18
C THR A 416 -0.93 28.12 4.94
N ARG A 417 -2.14 27.61 5.22
CA ARG A 417 -3.17 28.30 6.00
C ARG A 417 -3.12 27.86 7.46
N VAL A 418 -3.08 28.81 8.38
CA VAL A 418 -3.18 28.53 9.81
C VAL A 418 -4.57 27.97 10.12
N LYS A 419 -4.62 26.85 10.84
CA LYS A 419 -5.86 26.28 11.37
C LYS A 419 -6.24 27.02 12.64
N VAL A 420 -7.51 27.37 12.79
CA VAL A 420 -8.04 27.98 14.01
C VAL A 420 -8.95 26.96 14.66
N THR A 421 -8.74 26.69 15.94
CA THR A 421 -9.56 25.71 16.68
C THR A 421 -9.90 26.29 18.05
N THR A 422 -11.20 26.40 18.31
CA THR A 422 -11.76 26.76 19.61
C THR A 422 -11.93 25.48 20.43
N VAL A 423 -11.10 25.32 21.45
CA VAL A 423 -11.18 24.25 22.44
C VAL A 423 -11.71 24.87 23.72
N ASP A 424 -12.97 24.60 24.05
CA ASP A 424 -13.50 24.97 25.37
C ASP A 424 -12.86 24.05 26.41
N GLU A 425 -11.84 24.57 27.10
CA GLU A 425 -10.97 23.82 28.00
C GLU A 425 -11.77 23.18 29.15
N GLU A 426 -12.89 23.79 29.56
CA GLU A 426 -13.84 23.22 30.53
C GLU A 426 -14.56 21.96 30.01
N ALA A 427 -14.96 21.94 28.74
CA ALA A 427 -15.62 20.77 28.13
C ALA A 427 -14.62 19.63 27.92
N LEU A 428 -13.38 19.95 27.51
CA LEU A 428 -12.32 18.95 27.37
C LEU A 428 -11.85 18.43 28.73
N ALA A 429 -11.76 19.28 29.75
CA ALA A 429 -11.46 18.88 31.12
C ALA A 429 -12.56 18.01 31.71
N ARG A 430 -13.84 18.31 31.45
CA ARG A 430 -14.95 17.44 31.82
C ARG A 430 -14.87 16.08 31.13
N GLN A 431 -14.62 16.03 29.82
CA GLN A 431 -14.44 14.75 29.11
C GLN A 431 -13.23 13.97 29.61
N ALA A 432 -12.11 14.63 29.93
CA ALA A 432 -10.94 14.01 30.53
C ALA A 432 -11.20 13.53 31.97
N GLN A 433 -11.99 14.25 32.76
CA GLN A 433 -12.43 13.82 34.09
C GLN A 433 -13.47 12.70 34.02
N GLU A 434 -14.39 12.71 33.06
CA GLU A 434 -15.36 11.64 32.79
C GLU A 434 -14.63 10.38 32.30
N ALA A 435 -13.60 10.51 31.45
CA ALA A 435 -12.74 9.40 31.05
C ALA A 435 -11.87 8.89 32.20
N ALA A 436 -11.22 9.77 32.97
CA ALA A 436 -10.40 9.38 34.12
C ALA A 436 -11.22 8.81 35.28
N THR A 437 -12.46 9.27 35.49
CA THR A 437 -13.38 8.62 36.44
C THR A 437 -13.90 7.31 35.89
N ALA A 438 -14.18 7.16 34.59
CA ALA A 438 -14.51 5.87 33.99
C ALA A 438 -13.35 4.85 34.07
N GLU A 439 -12.09 5.29 33.92
CA GLU A 439 -10.92 4.43 34.11
C GLU A 439 -10.63 4.14 35.58
N ARG A 440 -10.80 5.11 36.49
CA ARG A 440 -10.70 4.86 37.94
C ARG A 440 -11.81 3.93 38.43
N VAL A 441 -13.05 4.08 37.98
CA VAL A 441 -14.16 3.15 38.29
C VAL A 441 -13.88 1.76 37.73
N LYS A 442 -13.27 1.63 36.53
CA LYS A 442 -12.80 0.33 36.01
C LYS A 442 -11.66 -0.26 36.84
N ALA A 443 -10.73 0.55 37.32
CA ALA A 443 -9.59 0.10 38.14
C ALA A 443 -10.03 -0.29 39.56
N GLU A 444 -10.90 0.50 40.20
CA GLU A 444 -11.44 0.25 41.54
C GLU A 444 -12.37 -0.98 41.53
N ALA A 445 -13.15 -1.19 40.46
CA ALA A 445 -13.94 -2.40 40.25
C ALA A 445 -13.08 -3.67 40.05
N ALA A 446 -11.80 -3.53 39.69
CA ALA A 446 -10.87 -4.67 39.63
C ALA A 446 -10.27 -5.01 41.00
N THR A 447 -10.27 -4.07 41.96
CA THR A 447 -9.59 -4.24 43.26
C THR A 447 -10.50 -4.63 44.42
N ASN A 448 -11.81 -4.37 44.36
CA ASN A 448 -12.71 -4.61 45.51
C ASN A 448 -14.04 -5.25 45.09
N GLY A 449 -14.23 -6.57 45.33
CA GLY A 449 -15.43 -7.28 44.87
C GLY A 449 -15.54 -8.78 45.18
N LYS A 450 -15.48 -9.17 46.47
CA LYS A 450 -16.05 -10.46 46.92
C LYS A 450 -17.53 -10.24 47.29
N ALA A 451 -18.45 -10.83 46.50
CA ALA A 451 -19.92 -10.75 46.60
C ALA A 451 -20.51 -9.33 46.39
N SER A 452 -21.64 -9.08 45.69
CA SER A 452 -22.56 -9.88 44.84
C SER A 452 -23.64 -8.90 44.30
N THR A 453 -24.20 -8.94 43.07
CA THR A 453 -24.21 -9.83 41.88
C THR A 453 -24.29 -8.98 40.58
N PRO A 454 -24.31 -9.53 39.35
CA PRO A 454 -23.83 -10.83 38.86
C PRO A 454 -22.54 -10.68 38.01
N LYS A 455 -21.77 -11.77 37.86
CA LYS A 455 -20.64 -11.81 36.91
C LYS A 455 -21.15 -11.76 35.46
N PRO A 456 -20.43 -11.14 34.50
CA PRO A 456 -20.45 -11.66 33.15
C PRO A 456 -19.95 -13.10 33.23
N ALA A 457 -20.77 -14.06 32.80
CA ALA A 457 -20.41 -15.47 32.92
C ALA A 457 -19.05 -15.69 32.25
N LYS A 458 -18.16 -16.43 32.93
CA LYS A 458 -17.11 -17.11 32.19
C LYS A 458 -17.86 -17.99 31.21
N LEU A 459 -17.67 -17.77 29.90
CA LEU A 459 -18.18 -18.66 28.87
C LEU A 459 -17.86 -20.08 29.31
N SER A 460 -18.86 -20.95 29.31
CA SER A 460 -18.63 -22.34 29.63
C SER A 460 -17.67 -22.92 28.58
N LYS A 461 -16.99 -24.03 28.89
CA LYS A 461 -16.15 -24.69 27.88
C LYS A 461 -16.96 -25.05 26.63
N GLU A 462 -18.24 -25.37 26.83
CA GLU A 462 -19.23 -25.66 25.79
C GLU A 462 -19.53 -24.41 24.92
N ASP A 463 -19.60 -23.22 25.51
CA ASP A 463 -19.76 -21.95 24.77
C ASP A 463 -18.49 -21.56 23.98
N GLU A 464 -17.30 -21.81 24.55
CA GLU A 464 -16.02 -21.59 23.88
C GLU A 464 -15.86 -22.56 22.68
N GLU A 465 -16.22 -23.83 22.87
CA GLU A 465 -16.28 -24.84 21.80
C GLU A 465 -17.32 -24.48 20.72
N ALA A 466 -18.52 -24.02 21.11
CA ALA A 466 -19.55 -23.54 20.18
C ALA A 466 -19.10 -22.31 19.37
N ALA A 467 -18.35 -21.39 19.98
CA ALA A 467 -17.74 -20.25 19.28
C ALA A 467 -16.70 -20.70 18.24
N LEU A 468 -15.86 -21.68 18.58
CA LEU A 468 -14.86 -22.25 17.66
C LEU A 468 -15.53 -22.99 16.50
N HIS A 469 -16.55 -23.82 16.75
CA HIS A 469 -17.33 -24.50 15.71
C HIS A 469 -18.04 -23.49 14.80
N THR A 470 -18.61 -22.43 15.37
CA THR A 470 -19.20 -21.33 14.61
C THR A 470 -18.18 -20.69 13.68
N MET A 471 -17.03 -20.26 14.19
CA MET A 471 -15.97 -19.62 13.39
C MET A 471 -15.51 -20.50 12.22
N GLN A 472 -15.31 -21.79 12.46
CA GLN A 472 -14.82 -22.74 11.44
C GLN A 472 -15.89 -23.04 10.38
N LEU A 473 -17.16 -23.25 10.76
CA LEU A 473 -18.27 -23.41 9.82
C LEU A 473 -18.49 -22.15 8.97
N GLN A 474 -18.49 -20.96 9.58
CA GLN A 474 -18.62 -19.70 8.85
C GLN A 474 -17.51 -19.52 7.81
N ALA A 475 -16.26 -19.87 8.16
CA ALA A 475 -15.13 -19.77 7.24
C ALA A 475 -15.24 -20.73 6.05
N LEU A 476 -15.78 -21.94 6.24
CA LEU A 476 -16.01 -22.91 5.16
C LEU A 476 -17.16 -22.50 4.24
N ILE A 477 -18.27 -22.02 4.81
CA ILE A 477 -19.47 -21.60 4.08
C ILE A 477 -19.19 -20.32 3.25
N ARG A 478 -18.55 -19.30 3.83
CA ARG A 478 -18.15 -18.08 3.10
C ARG A 478 -17.14 -18.33 1.97
N ARG A 479 -16.45 -19.48 1.99
CA ARG A 479 -15.54 -19.95 0.91
C ARG A 479 -16.21 -20.96 -0.04
N SER A 480 -17.51 -21.19 0.08
CA SER A 480 -18.30 -22.16 -0.70
C SER A 480 -17.73 -23.59 -0.73
N LYS A 481 -17.03 -24.02 0.33
CA LYS A 481 -16.36 -25.33 0.41
C LYS A 481 -17.33 -26.43 0.87
N ALA A 482 -18.36 -26.72 0.07
CA ALA A 482 -19.44 -27.66 0.42
C ALA A 482 -18.96 -29.05 0.93
N PRO A 483 -17.94 -29.73 0.34
CA PRO A 483 -17.44 -30.99 0.89
C PRO A 483 -16.82 -30.83 2.28
N GLY A 484 -16.07 -29.74 2.50
CA GLY A 484 -15.44 -29.44 3.78
C GLY A 484 -16.46 -29.17 4.90
N VAL A 485 -17.60 -28.54 4.56
CA VAL A 485 -18.72 -28.36 5.51
C VAL A 485 -19.29 -29.72 5.95
N VAL A 486 -19.56 -30.63 5.01
CA VAL A 486 -20.08 -31.99 5.31
C VAL A 486 -19.09 -32.77 6.18
N THR A 487 -17.80 -32.81 5.80
CA THR A 487 -16.76 -33.47 6.60
C THR A 487 -16.67 -32.87 8.00
N TYR A 488 -16.82 -31.55 8.14
CA TYR A 488 -16.75 -30.88 9.43
C TYR A 488 -17.88 -31.30 10.39
N PHE A 489 -19.13 -31.35 9.90
CA PHE A 489 -20.26 -31.85 10.70
C PHE A 489 -20.04 -33.31 11.12
N GLN A 490 -19.59 -34.17 10.21
CA GLN A 490 -19.31 -35.58 10.47
C GLN A 490 -18.17 -35.80 11.47
N SER A 491 -17.05 -35.08 11.32
CA SER A 491 -15.88 -35.22 12.20
C SER A 491 -16.13 -34.74 13.63
N ASN A 492 -16.91 -33.67 13.80
CA ASN A 492 -17.21 -33.08 15.12
C ASN A 492 -18.54 -33.59 15.71
N LYS A 493 -19.28 -34.45 15.00
CA LYS A 493 -20.60 -34.99 15.41
C LYS A 493 -21.62 -33.90 15.78
N LEU A 494 -21.57 -32.77 15.08
CA LEU A 494 -22.44 -31.62 15.34
C LEU A 494 -23.85 -31.86 14.75
N SER A 495 -24.86 -31.33 15.43
CA SER A 495 -26.23 -31.31 14.90
C SER A 495 -26.30 -30.50 13.59
N PRO A 496 -27.00 -30.96 12.54
CA PRO A 496 -27.21 -30.19 11.29
C PRO A 496 -27.80 -28.80 11.52
N ASP A 497 -28.63 -28.68 12.56
CA ASP A 497 -29.35 -27.46 12.96
C ASP A 497 -28.60 -26.64 14.02
N PHE A 498 -27.29 -26.87 14.17
CA PHE A 498 -26.43 -26.12 15.08
C PHE A 498 -26.58 -24.61 14.88
N ARG A 499 -26.99 -23.92 15.96
CA ARG A 499 -27.13 -22.46 16.02
C ARG A 499 -25.78 -21.81 16.33
N PHE A 500 -25.44 -20.78 15.57
CA PHE A 500 -24.19 -20.06 15.71
C PHE A 500 -24.12 -19.20 16.97
N PHE A 501 -22.96 -19.23 17.62
CA PHE A 501 -22.66 -18.52 18.85
C PHE A 501 -21.57 -17.46 18.63
N PRO A 502 -21.68 -16.24 19.20
CA PRO A 502 -22.82 -15.72 19.97
C PRO A 502 -24.05 -15.46 19.10
N ALA A 503 -25.25 -15.64 19.66
CA ALA A 503 -26.51 -15.35 18.94
C ALA A 503 -26.59 -13.87 18.50
N GLU A 504 -26.12 -12.96 19.35
CA GLU A 504 -26.07 -11.49 19.11
C GLU A 504 -25.33 -11.07 17.83
N GLN A 505 -24.43 -11.89 17.31
CA GLN A 505 -23.68 -11.59 16.08
C GLN A 505 -24.29 -12.28 14.85
N ASN A 506 -25.26 -13.17 15.04
CA ASN A 506 -25.77 -14.09 14.02
C ASN A 506 -27.31 -14.03 13.85
N HIS A 507 -28.00 -13.02 14.43
CA HIS A 507 -29.44 -12.79 14.35
C HIS A 507 -30.06 -13.08 12.96
N HIS A 508 -29.49 -12.51 11.90
CA HIS A 508 -30.00 -12.66 10.53
C HIS A 508 -29.74 -14.05 9.92
N ALA A 509 -28.67 -14.73 10.33
CA ALA A 509 -28.25 -16.01 9.76
C ALA A 509 -27.83 -17.00 10.87
N PRO A 510 -28.78 -17.48 11.69
CA PRO A 510 -28.46 -18.20 12.93
C PRO A 510 -28.02 -19.65 12.73
N THR A 511 -28.29 -20.27 11.57
CA THR A 511 -27.83 -21.63 11.25
C THR A 511 -26.96 -21.67 9.99
N SER A 512 -26.22 -22.77 9.82
CA SER A 512 -25.39 -23.01 8.62
C SER A 512 -26.18 -22.92 7.32
N LEU A 513 -27.46 -23.32 7.32
CA LEU A 513 -28.34 -23.24 6.15
C LEU A 513 -28.71 -21.78 5.79
N HIS A 514 -29.04 -20.95 6.80
CA HIS A 514 -29.29 -19.52 6.61
C HIS A 514 -28.04 -18.77 6.12
N LEU A 515 -26.86 -19.15 6.61
CA LEU A 515 -25.60 -18.57 6.13
C LEU A 515 -25.23 -19.02 4.71
N ALA A 516 -25.49 -20.27 4.35
CA ALA A 516 -25.30 -20.75 2.98
C ALA A 516 -26.23 -20.05 1.97
N ALA A 517 -27.48 -19.80 2.38
CA ALA A 517 -28.46 -19.06 1.59
C ALA A 517 -28.08 -17.57 1.41
N SER A 518 -27.75 -16.87 2.50
CA SER A 518 -27.29 -15.46 2.43
C SER A 518 -25.96 -15.29 1.69
N SER A 519 -25.10 -16.31 1.72
CA SER A 519 -23.86 -16.35 0.92
C SER A 519 -24.09 -16.74 -0.55
N ASN A 520 -25.34 -16.97 -0.98
CA ASN A 520 -25.72 -17.40 -2.34
C ASN A 520 -24.89 -18.60 -2.84
N SER A 521 -24.75 -19.62 -2.00
CA SER A 521 -23.91 -20.80 -2.28
C SER A 521 -24.76 -22.05 -2.51
N PRO A 522 -25.25 -22.31 -3.74
CA PRO A 522 -26.17 -23.42 -4.01
C PRO A 522 -25.55 -24.78 -3.64
N ALA A 523 -24.26 -24.97 -3.91
CA ALA A 523 -23.55 -26.20 -3.55
C ALA A 523 -23.53 -26.48 -2.03
N CYS A 524 -23.40 -25.44 -1.20
CA CYS A 524 -23.49 -25.58 0.26
C CYS A 524 -24.92 -25.86 0.70
N VAL A 525 -25.93 -25.21 0.11
CA VAL A 525 -27.36 -25.45 0.42
C VAL A 525 -27.74 -26.91 0.11
N THR A 526 -27.43 -27.39 -1.10
CA THR A 526 -27.66 -28.80 -1.51
C THR A 526 -26.96 -29.78 -0.57
N ALA A 527 -25.70 -29.50 -0.18
CA ALA A 527 -24.94 -30.38 0.72
C ALA A 527 -25.48 -30.38 2.17
N LEU A 528 -25.97 -29.24 2.68
CA LEU A 528 -26.57 -29.16 4.01
C LEU A 528 -27.92 -29.88 4.07
N LEU A 529 -28.79 -29.67 3.09
CA LEU A 529 -30.12 -30.29 3.03
C LEU A 529 -30.03 -31.81 2.81
N ILE A 530 -29.27 -32.28 1.81
CA ILE A 530 -29.30 -33.69 1.39
C ILE A 530 -28.28 -34.56 2.13
N LYS A 531 -27.10 -34.04 2.48
CA LYS A 531 -26.03 -34.86 3.12
C LYS A 531 -25.94 -34.71 4.63
N ASN A 532 -26.43 -33.61 5.19
CA ASN A 532 -26.48 -33.41 6.65
C ASN A 532 -27.90 -33.49 7.18
N GLY A 533 -28.94 -33.25 6.37
CA GLY A 533 -30.33 -33.27 6.83
C GLY A 533 -30.70 -32.05 7.67
N ALA A 534 -30.19 -30.87 7.34
CA ALA A 534 -30.58 -29.62 8.00
C ALA A 534 -32.03 -29.24 7.68
N ASP A 535 -32.79 -28.80 8.68
CA ASP A 535 -34.21 -28.46 8.54
C ASP A 535 -34.40 -27.10 7.84
N PRO A 536 -35.07 -27.04 6.67
CA PRO A 536 -35.35 -25.79 5.96
C PRO A 536 -36.45 -24.94 6.62
N SER A 537 -37.25 -25.49 7.53
CA SER A 537 -38.39 -24.83 8.17
C SER A 537 -38.00 -23.93 9.36
N ILE A 538 -36.77 -24.07 9.86
CA ILE A 538 -36.20 -23.19 10.88
C ILE A 538 -36.24 -21.75 10.37
N ARG A 539 -36.74 -20.85 11.22
CA ARG A 539 -36.78 -19.40 10.97
C ARG A 539 -35.74 -18.66 11.80
N ASN A 540 -35.23 -17.58 11.23
CA ASN A 540 -34.38 -16.64 11.94
C ASN A 540 -35.19 -15.72 12.88
N GLU A 541 -34.51 -14.83 13.60
CA GLU A 541 -35.17 -13.88 14.51
C GLU A 541 -36.03 -12.82 13.77
N ASP A 542 -35.74 -12.56 12.50
CA ASP A 542 -36.59 -11.75 11.61
C ASP A 542 -37.84 -12.52 11.08
N GLY A 543 -38.05 -13.77 11.53
CA GLY A 543 -39.17 -14.63 11.12
C GLY A 543 -39.05 -15.25 9.73
N LYS A 544 -37.90 -15.10 9.05
CA LYS A 544 -37.63 -15.56 7.68
C LYS A 544 -37.03 -16.96 7.67
N SER A 545 -37.41 -17.78 6.69
CA SER A 545 -36.74 -19.06 6.43
C SER A 545 -35.39 -18.87 5.74
N ALA A 546 -34.57 -19.93 5.69
CA ALA A 546 -33.36 -19.91 4.87
C ALA A 546 -33.65 -19.70 3.37
N PHE A 547 -34.83 -20.13 2.86
CA PHE A 547 -35.22 -19.89 1.48
C PHE A 547 -35.56 -18.43 1.18
N ASP A 548 -36.20 -17.73 2.13
CA ASP A 548 -36.56 -16.31 2.01
C ASP A 548 -35.33 -15.38 1.97
N ILE A 549 -34.22 -15.83 2.58
CA ILE A 549 -32.95 -15.10 2.61
C ILE A 549 -32.12 -15.29 1.33
N ALA A 550 -32.37 -16.36 0.56
CA ALA A 550 -31.65 -16.62 -0.69
C ALA A 550 -32.01 -15.56 -1.76
N GLY A 551 -31.07 -14.66 -2.05
CA GLY A 551 -31.22 -13.61 -3.06
C GLY A 551 -30.95 -14.06 -4.50
N ASP A 552 -30.25 -15.19 -4.65
CA ASP A 552 -29.85 -15.78 -5.93
C ASP A 552 -30.84 -16.86 -6.41
N ARG A 553 -31.10 -16.89 -7.72
CA ARG A 553 -32.05 -17.82 -8.35
C ARG A 553 -31.59 -19.28 -8.29
N ALA A 554 -30.31 -19.56 -8.56
CA ALA A 554 -29.77 -20.91 -8.53
C ALA A 554 -29.77 -21.50 -7.11
N THR A 555 -29.60 -20.64 -6.09
CA THR A 555 -29.68 -20.98 -4.66
C THR A 555 -31.11 -21.32 -4.27
N ARG A 556 -32.10 -20.54 -4.74
CA ARG A 556 -33.54 -20.86 -4.58
C ARG A 556 -33.93 -22.15 -5.30
N ASP A 557 -33.45 -22.36 -6.53
CA ASP A 557 -33.68 -23.60 -7.26
C ASP A 557 -32.97 -24.80 -6.60
N ALA A 558 -31.87 -24.60 -5.86
CA ALA A 558 -31.22 -25.64 -5.04
C ALA A 558 -32.13 -26.18 -3.90
N PHE A 559 -32.94 -25.32 -3.25
CA PHE A 559 -33.97 -25.77 -2.31
C PHE A 559 -35.07 -26.57 -3.00
N ARG A 560 -35.49 -26.16 -4.21
CA ARG A 560 -36.53 -26.85 -4.99
C ARG A 560 -36.06 -28.19 -5.56
N LEU A 561 -34.76 -28.33 -5.82
CA LEU A 561 -34.08 -29.59 -6.12
C LEU A 561 -33.97 -30.49 -4.88
N ALA A 562 -33.66 -29.93 -3.72
CA ALA A 562 -33.68 -30.70 -2.47
C ALA A 562 -35.10 -31.23 -2.16
N ARG A 563 -36.15 -30.44 -2.38
CA ARG A 563 -37.57 -30.89 -2.29
C ARG A 563 -37.86 -32.06 -3.25
N SER A 564 -37.32 -32.06 -4.48
CA SER A 564 -37.53 -33.18 -5.42
C SER A 564 -36.75 -34.44 -5.04
N GLN A 565 -35.57 -34.32 -4.41
CA GLN A 565 -34.72 -35.45 -4.05
C GLN A 565 -35.05 -36.08 -2.68
N LEU A 566 -35.51 -35.28 -1.72
CA LEU A 566 -35.87 -35.75 -0.36
C LEU A 566 -37.35 -36.16 -0.25
N GLY A 567 -38.19 -35.80 -1.23
CA GLY A 567 -39.63 -36.03 -1.20
C GLY A 567 -40.39 -35.02 -0.33
N GLU A 568 -41.71 -35.04 -0.45
CA GLU A 568 -42.58 -34.07 0.26
C GLU A 568 -42.82 -34.44 1.73
N ASP A 569 -42.65 -35.73 2.09
CA ASP A 569 -42.88 -36.24 3.44
C ASP A 569 -41.74 -35.92 4.44
N GLN A 570 -40.53 -35.65 3.93
CA GLN A 570 -39.32 -35.54 4.76
C GLN A 570 -39.23 -34.22 5.56
N TRP A 571 -39.81 -33.13 5.04
CA TRP A 571 -39.81 -31.81 5.69
C TRP A 571 -41.08 -31.04 5.32
N PRO A 572 -41.60 -30.15 6.20
CA PRO A 572 -42.73 -29.29 5.87
C PRO A 572 -42.31 -28.13 4.94
N TRP A 573 -42.06 -28.46 3.67
CA TRP A 573 -41.52 -27.54 2.66
C TRP A 573 -42.33 -26.25 2.48
N ASP A 574 -43.65 -26.33 2.64
CA ASP A 574 -44.53 -25.17 2.52
C ASP A 574 -44.41 -24.22 3.74
N ALA A 575 -44.14 -24.76 4.94
CA ALA A 575 -43.83 -23.95 6.12
C ALA A 575 -42.45 -23.26 6.03
N ALA A 576 -41.52 -23.89 5.29
CA ALA A 576 -40.23 -23.35 4.89
C ALA A 576 -40.31 -22.36 3.69
N GLY A 577 -41.50 -22.13 3.13
CA GLY A 577 -41.70 -21.20 2.00
C GLY A 577 -41.13 -21.67 0.66
N VAL A 578 -40.68 -22.94 0.54
CA VAL A 578 -40.04 -23.48 -0.67
C VAL A 578 -41.11 -23.87 -1.70
N PRO A 579 -41.18 -23.22 -2.88
CA PRO A 579 -42.19 -23.53 -3.90
C PRO A 579 -42.07 -24.96 -4.46
N ALA A 580 -43.08 -25.35 -5.24
CA ALA A 580 -43.16 -26.64 -5.92
C ALA A 580 -41.81 -27.12 -6.49
N ALA A 581 -41.54 -28.41 -6.30
CA ALA A 581 -40.29 -29.06 -6.65
C ALA A 581 -39.82 -28.77 -8.08
N LEU A 582 -38.50 -28.74 -8.30
CA LEU A 582 -37.91 -28.64 -9.63
C LEU A 582 -37.19 -29.95 -9.93
N SER A 583 -37.44 -30.53 -11.10
CA SER A 583 -36.71 -31.73 -11.52
C SER A 583 -35.26 -31.37 -11.87
N GLN A 584 -34.33 -32.30 -11.64
CA GLN A 584 -32.91 -32.07 -11.93
C GLN A 584 -32.67 -31.73 -13.41
N ALA A 585 -33.36 -32.43 -14.32
CA ALA A 585 -33.29 -32.16 -15.75
C ALA A 585 -33.77 -30.75 -16.13
N GLU A 586 -34.86 -30.25 -15.54
CA GLU A 586 -35.33 -28.88 -15.80
C GLU A 586 -34.39 -27.80 -15.25
N ALA A 587 -33.77 -28.04 -14.09
CA ALA A 587 -32.77 -27.14 -13.54
C ALA A 587 -31.53 -27.06 -14.46
N GLU A 588 -31.01 -28.21 -14.88
CA GLU A 588 -29.86 -28.30 -15.79
C GLU A 588 -30.16 -27.66 -17.17
N LEU A 589 -31.35 -27.88 -17.74
CA LEU A 589 -31.79 -27.23 -18.98
C LEU A 589 -31.87 -25.70 -18.86
N ARG A 590 -32.38 -25.17 -17.72
CA ARG A 590 -32.42 -23.72 -17.47
C ARG A 590 -31.02 -23.12 -17.32
N MET A 591 -30.14 -23.78 -16.55
CA MET A 591 -28.74 -23.37 -16.37
C MET A 591 -27.97 -23.40 -17.70
N ALA A 592 -28.23 -24.39 -18.56
CA ALA A 592 -27.65 -24.49 -19.90
C ALA A 592 -28.11 -23.33 -20.80
N ARG A 593 -29.41 -22.99 -20.79
CA ARG A 593 -29.97 -21.87 -21.55
C ARG A 593 -29.36 -20.53 -21.11
N GLU A 594 -29.29 -20.26 -19.81
CA GLU A 594 -28.70 -19.01 -19.28
C GLU A 594 -27.22 -18.90 -19.63
N LYS A 595 -26.47 -20.02 -19.57
CA LYS A 595 -25.07 -20.08 -20.01
C LYS A 595 -24.91 -19.80 -21.51
N GLN A 596 -25.81 -20.28 -22.36
CA GLN A 596 -25.81 -20.01 -23.79
C GLN A 596 -26.16 -18.55 -24.11
N GLU A 597 -27.17 -17.99 -23.45
CA GLU A 597 -27.61 -16.60 -23.61
C GLU A 597 -26.50 -15.62 -23.22
N LYS A 598 -25.86 -15.84 -22.07
CA LYS A 598 -24.69 -15.06 -21.63
C LYS A 598 -23.48 -15.18 -22.56
N ALA A 599 -23.21 -16.39 -23.07
CA ALA A 599 -22.13 -16.59 -24.05
C ALA A 599 -22.41 -15.86 -25.39
N ALA A 600 -23.68 -15.76 -25.79
CA ALA A 600 -24.09 -14.98 -26.96
C ALA A 600 -23.95 -13.47 -26.71
N GLU A 601 -24.31 -12.96 -25.53
CA GLU A 601 -24.11 -11.56 -25.14
C GLU A 601 -22.62 -11.18 -25.12
N ASP A 602 -21.78 -11.99 -24.45
CA ASP A 602 -20.33 -11.79 -24.40
C ASP A 602 -19.70 -11.81 -25.81
N ALA A 603 -20.18 -12.68 -26.70
CA ALA A 603 -19.74 -12.75 -28.10
C ALA A 603 -20.17 -11.50 -28.89
N ALA A 604 -21.40 -11.01 -28.71
CA ALA A 604 -21.88 -9.80 -29.34
C ALA A 604 -21.14 -8.55 -28.84
N GLU A 605 -20.85 -8.44 -27.54
CA GLU A 605 -20.04 -7.34 -27.01
C GLU A 605 -18.60 -7.39 -27.54
N LYS A 606 -18.00 -8.59 -27.66
CA LYS A 606 -16.69 -8.77 -28.27
C LYS A 606 -16.66 -8.32 -29.73
N GLN A 607 -17.67 -8.67 -30.53
CA GLN A 607 -17.78 -8.21 -31.93
C GLN A 607 -17.91 -6.67 -32.02
N ARG A 608 -18.74 -6.05 -31.18
CA ARG A 608 -18.88 -4.57 -31.11
C ARG A 608 -17.54 -3.90 -30.78
N ARG A 609 -16.82 -4.40 -29.78
CA ARG A 609 -15.48 -3.89 -29.40
C ARG A 609 -14.45 -4.09 -30.51
N GLN A 610 -14.50 -5.21 -31.24
CA GLN A 610 -13.61 -5.45 -32.39
C GLN A 610 -13.87 -4.45 -33.52
N ALA A 611 -15.14 -4.21 -33.87
CA ALA A 611 -15.52 -3.22 -34.89
C ALA A 611 -15.11 -1.79 -34.50
N GLU A 612 -15.28 -1.40 -33.23
CA GLU A 612 -14.84 -0.08 -32.74
C GLU A 612 -13.32 0.08 -32.77
N MET A 613 -12.57 -0.96 -32.36
CA MET A 613 -11.10 -0.98 -32.47
C MET A 613 -10.60 -0.91 -33.92
N GLU A 614 -11.29 -1.56 -34.86
CA GLU A 614 -10.94 -1.47 -36.28
C GLU A 614 -11.23 -0.08 -36.85
N ARG A 615 -12.35 0.55 -36.45
CA ARG A 615 -12.68 1.93 -36.83
C ARG A 615 -11.62 2.91 -36.34
N LEU A 616 -11.25 2.84 -35.06
CA LEU A 616 -10.19 3.67 -34.49
C LEU A 616 -8.84 3.45 -35.19
N ARG A 617 -8.51 2.20 -35.56
CA ARG A 617 -7.30 1.88 -36.32
C ARG A 617 -7.31 2.49 -37.73
N LYS A 618 -8.46 2.57 -38.39
CA LYS A 618 -8.61 3.28 -39.68
C LYS A 618 -8.49 4.78 -39.49
N GLU A 619 -9.22 5.36 -38.54
CA GLU A 619 -9.13 6.79 -38.19
C GLU A 619 -7.70 7.24 -37.87
N ASP A 620 -6.92 6.43 -37.15
CA ASP A 620 -5.51 6.74 -36.85
C ASP A 620 -4.58 6.49 -38.05
N ALA A 621 -4.85 5.50 -38.91
CA ALA A 621 -4.13 5.34 -40.17
C ALA A 621 -4.37 6.55 -41.10
N ASP A 622 -5.60 7.04 -41.18
CA ASP A 622 -5.99 8.20 -41.99
C ASP A 622 -5.41 9.51 -41.43
N LYS A 623 -5.32 9.66 -40.09
CA LYS A 623 -4.57 10.76 -39.47
C LYS A 623 -3.07 10.68 -39.76
N LEU A 624 -2.49 9.47 -39.81
CA LEU A 624 -1.07 9.28 -40.13
C LEU A 624 -0.76 9.53 -41.60
N THR A 625 -1.65 9.17 -42.54
CA THR A 625 -1.50 9.53 -43.96
C THR A 625 -1.66 11.04 -44.13
N ALA A 626 -2.73 11.66 -43.61
CA ALA A 626 -2.93 13.11 -43.69
C ALA A 626 -1.80 13.92 -43.01
N SER A 627 -1.22 13.42 -41.92
CA SER A 627 -0.05 14.03 -41.26
C SER A 627 1.23 13.90 -42.11
N LYS A 628 1.41 12.77 -42.81
CA LYS A 628 2.51 12.61 -43.79
C LYS A 628 2.33 13.51 -45.00
N GLU A 629 1.12 13.61 -45.57
CA GLU A 629 0.83 14.51 -46.69
C GLU A 629 1.06 15.98 -46.31
N LYS A 630 0.63 16.40 -45.11
CA LYS A 630 0.94 17.75 -44.59
C LYS A 630 2.43 18.00 -44.36
N LYS A 631 3.23 16.96 -44.07
CA LYS A 631 4.68 17.10 -43.84
C LYS A 631 5.54 17.02 -45.09
N PHE A 632 5.13 16.25 -46.10
CA PHE A 632 5.93 15.99 -47.31
C PHE A 632 5.36 16.62 -48.59
N GLY A 633 4.18 17.23 -48.50
CA GLY A 633 3.46 17.79 -49.65
C GLY A 633 2.77 16.70 -50.47
N HIS A 634 1.61 17.04 -51.03
CA HIS A 634 0.87 16.14 -51.91
C HIS A 634 1.54 16.13 -53.30
N GLY A 635 2.49 15.20 -53.52
CA GLY A 635 3.10 14.98 -54.83
C GLY A 635 4.44 14.24 -54.86
N ASN A 636 5.28 14.34 -53.82
CA ASN A 636 6.63 13.75 -53.86
C ASN A 636 6.69 12.30 -53.37
N VAL A 637 6.04 11.40 -54.12
CA VAL A 637 6.45 10.00 -54.17
C VAL A 637 7.45 9.85 -55.31
N LEU A 638 8.72 10.16 -55.03
CA LEU A 638 9.81 9.64 -55.87
C LEU A 638 9.68 8.11 -55.89
N GLU A 639 9.54 7.54 -57.07
CA GLU A 639 9.52 6.09 -57.27
C GLU A 639 10.76 5.52 -56.59
N LYS A 640 10.55 4.66 -55.57
CA LYS A 640 11.68 4.08 -54.84
C LYS A 640 12.56 3.36 -55.86
N PRO A 641 13.87 3.64 -55.95
CA PRO A 641 14.75 2.86 -56.79
C PRO A 641 14.58 1.39 -56.39
N LYS A 642 14.50 0.50 -57.38
CA LYS A 642 14.36 -0.94 -57.12
C LYS A 642 15.62 -1.41 -56.41
N LEU A 643 15.61 -1.40 -55.07
CA LEU A 643 16.72 -1.88 -54.25
C LEU A 643 17.16 -3.24 -54.80
N THR A 644 18.46 -3.36 -55.05
CA THR A 644 19.04 -4.64 -55.42
C THR A 644 18.73 -5.65 -54.31
N ALA A 645 18.68 -6.94 -54.66
CA ALA A 645 18.41 -7.99 -53.69
C ALA A 645 19.46 -8.03 -52.55
N GLU A 646 20.59 -7.34 -52.71
CA GLU A 646 21.67 -7.18 -51.75
C GLU A 646 21.40 -6.03 -50.76
N GLU A 647 21.04 -4.84 -51.26
CA GLU A 647 20.65 -3.69 -50.43
C GLU A 647 19.44 -4.02 -49.56
N ARG A 648 18.45 -4.75 -50.12
CA ARG A 648 17.26 -5.17 -49.36
C ARG A 648 17.61 -6.13 -48.22
N ARG A 649 18.60 -7.02 -48.40
CA ARG A 649 19.16 -7.87 -47.32
C ARG A 649 19.95 -7.05 -46.29
N ALA A 650 20.65 -6.00 -46.72
CA ALA A 650 21.36 -5.11 -45.81
C ALA A 650 20.38 -4.28 -44.96
N GLU A 651 19.25 -3.85 -45.52
CA GLU A 651 18.17 -3.13 -44.82
C GLU A 651 17.42 -4.04 -43.83
N ASP A 652 17.02 -5.26 -44.24
CA ASP A 652 16.39 -6.26 -43.36
C ASP A 652 17.31 -6.69 -42.18
N ALA A 653 18.63 -6.60 -42.34
CA ALA A 653 19.61 -6.84 -41.28
C ALA A 653 19.90 -5.60 -40.41
N ARG A 654 19.42 -4.40 -40.79
CA ARG A 654 19.73 -3.11 -40.15
C ARG A 654 18.84 -2.83 -38.94
N GLY A 655 18.79 -3.79 -38.02
CA GLY A 655 17.97 -3.73 -36.80
C GLY A 655 18.01 -4.96 -35.90
N MET A 656 18.77 -6.00 -36.26
CA MET A 656 19.00 -7.18 -35.41
C MET A 656 20.38 -7.14 -34.77
N THR A 657 20.52 -7.70 -33.57
CA THR A 657 21.81 -7.86 -32.89
C THR A 657 22.70 -8.85 -33.63
N ASP A 658 24.02 -8.69 -33.54
CA ASP A 658 24.96 -9.50 -34.34
C ASP A 658 24.91 -11.01 -34.01
N GLU A 659 24.52 -11.39 -32.78
CA GLU A 659 24.24 -12.79 -32.43
C GLU A 659 23.05 -13.37 -33.21
N MET A 660 21.96 -12.61 -33.32
CA MET A 660 20.76 -13.01 -34.07
C MET A 660 21.05 -13.06 -35.57
N ARG A 661 21.91 -12.17 -36.06
CA ARG A 661 22.45 -12.17 -37.42
C ARG A 661 23.27 -13.42 -37.72
N MET A 662 24.21 -13.79 -36.84
CA MET A 662 25.00 -15.03 -36.99
C MET A 662 24.14 -16.30 -36.90
N ARG A 663 23.09 -16.30 -36.07
CA ARG A 663 22.14 -17.42 -35.97
C ARG A 663 21.37 -17.63 -37.29
N LEU A 664 20.80 -16.56 -37.85
CA LEU A 664 20.14 -16.59 -39.17
C LEU A 664 21.10 -16.99 -40.30
N GLU A 665 22.35 -16.54 -40.25
CA GLU A 665 23.37 -16.98 -41.21
C GLU A 665 23.74 -18.46 -41.09
N ARG A 666 23.82 -19.01 -39.87
CA ARG A 666 24.04 -20.46 -39.66
C ARG A 666 22.85 -21.27 -40.18
N GLU A 667 21.62 -20.88 -39.84
CA GLU A 667 20.41 -21.55 -40.31
C GLU A 667 20.30 -21.51 -41.85
N LYS A 668 20.62 -20.37 -42.46
CA LYS A 668 20.63 -20.22 -43.93
C LYS A 668 21.75 -21.03 -44.60
N ARG A 669 22.94 -21.14 -44.00
CA ARG A 669 24.00 -22.03 -44.49
C ARG A 669 23.61 -23.50 -44.37
N ALA A 670 22.96 -23.90 -43.27
CA ALA A 670 22.43 -25.25 -43.08
C ALA A 670 21.38 -25.59 -44.16
N ARG A 671 20.38 -24.72 -44.36
CA ARG A 671 19.33 -24.91 -45.38
C ARG A 671 19.88 -24.95 -46.80
N ALA A 672 20.89 -24.14 -47.12
CA ALA A 672 21.58 -24.18 -48.41
C ALA A 672 22.45 -25.43 -48.60
N ALA A 673 22.98 -26.01 -47.51
CA ALA A 673 23.66 -27.30 -47.54
C ALA A 673 22.66 -28.45 -47.75
N GLU A 674 21.54 -28.45 -47.03
CA GLU A 674 20.43 -29.39 -47.22
C GLU A 674 19.88 -29.35 -48.66
N GLU A 675 19.70 -28.17 -49.25
CA GLU A 675 19.22 -28.03 -50.62
C GLU A 675 20.25 -28.54 -51.65
N ARG A 676 21.56 -28.37 -51.39
CA ARG A 676 22.62 -28.99 -52.20
C ARG A 676 22.63 -30.51 -52.07
N MET A 677 22.51 -31.04 -50.85
CA MET A 677 22.39 -32.48 -50.60
C MET A 677 21.16 -33.07 -51.27
N LYS A 678 20.02 -32.37 -51.24
CA LYS A 678 18.78 -32.76 -51.90
C LYS A 678 18.88 -32.75 -53.43
N ARG A 679 19.61 -31.79 -54.02
CA ARG A 679 19.93 -31.79 -55.47
C ARG A 679 20.95 -32.86 -55.87
N LEU A 680 21.79 -33.34 -54.95
CA LEU A 680 22.71 -34.45 -55.18
C LEU A 680 22.03 -35.83 -55.04
N GLN A 681 21.01 -35.94 -54.18
CA GLN A 681 20.17 -37.14 -54.04
C GLN A 681 19.08 -37.28 -55.12
N GLY A 682 18.89 -36.26 -55.96
CA GLY A 682 17.88 -36.21 -57.02
C GLY A 682 18.45 -36.45 -58.43
N LYS A 683 19.47 -37.30 -58.56
CA LYS A 683 20.11 -37.68 -59.83
C LYS A 683 20.36 -39.19 -59.89
#